data_AF-A0A6I1K6W1-F1
#
_entry.id   AF-A0A6I1K6W1-F1
#
_cell.length_a   1.000
_cell.length_b   1.000
_cell.length_c   1.000
_cell.angle_alpha   90.00
_cell.angle_beta   90.00
_cell.angle_gamma   90.00
#
_symmetry.space_group_name_H-M   'P 1'
#
loop_
_entity.id
_entity.type
_entity.pdbx_description
1 polymer ?
#
loop_
_entity_poly.entity_id
_entity_poly.type
_entity_poly.pdbx_seq_one_letter_code
_entity_poly.pdbx_strand_id
1 'polypeptide(L)'
;MIPMRDGKHLSAWLYFPPGKGPWPAVFEQRYADIRGTGSRKAAAKFAEGGFVIALVNYRGAGLSEGQWRGYRALAWGELKDGYDICEWLATQPWSTGKIGTYGGSQAGYAQNFLAITQPPHLVAQYMTDTGLSLYQEGYRIGGVTRPERFKAMGKIARDPADNVAWLEETFRHPHYDAYWRDEDCSLHFPKMNVPAFTIGSWYDFMCQGSVMSFIGRQHQAGPNSRGQQQLLIGPWLHGGYPKSNKIAEMTYPTNAFFDVYAHMTTWFNHHLKGTNNGVMQDPAVRYYVMGATGETNAPGNIWRTAQDWPPHATPQSFFLNENGRLSTATPTAAKSATSYISDPFHPMSIPGTGFPGAKDARPFETQAEVRTFTTEPLAEPVEWTGLVKVELWASSTARDTDFLVRVSDVYPDGRSMLLMDYPRRARYREGFDHEKLLKPGEPAKLAFDVGWTSIIFNQGHRIRVTIASTGAPLYEPNPQTGGPQTIEFPKDAKVATNTIHHSQLFASRIIAPTPSADAPGVRAVLRALGAGRAAEVAAQLKLIADPQLRERVQKELPALQAALAFRSQAQAVDAAAQEAGGLTAWAASAPGWLTDLAGSEVLAPFRTLVSVNLYNGNNPLKGKGGLNLAVNDEWLSRVAGLTTLTNLDVANCDVRGPGLKHIGTLKNLERLNFTLTPLTDPHLKHLGGLTKLRIFSFASAKCTGEGFAHLGALQAVENLNFHYTPVNDAGLKEIARLQHLERLEIVHTHFTDAGAPNLSKLTSLRRLQIGSQDATGAAVASLVPLRNLRELDLSDKQASPEGAKWAGLIPSLRVLRISGGAIKDEGVKHLASLPNLETLLIPGAQITDAGLDSLAQLKTLRLLDLKGNKVSDAAVAKLQTALPNLTVVR
;
A
#
# COMPACT_ATOMS: atom_id res chain seq x y z
N MET A 1 -16.79 -23.48 -9.37
CA MET A 1 -15.59 -24.09 -8.76
C MET A 1 -14.38 -23.57 -9.51
N ILE A 2 -13.33 -23.15 -8.80
CA ILE A 2 -12.10 -22.60 -9.39
C ILE A 2 -11.01 -23.68 -9.25
N PRO A 3 -10.36 -24.13 -10.34
CA PRO A 3 -9.29 -25.13 -10.29
C PRO A 3 -7.98 -24.52 -9.78
N MET A 4 -7.33 -25.20 -8.84
CA MET A 4 -5.99 -24.88 -8.35
C MET A 4 -4.93 -25.72 -9.09
N ARG A 5 -3.66 -25.34 -8.99
CA ARG A 5 -2.51 -26.02 -9.62
C ARG A 5 -2.36 -27.50 -9.25
N ASP A 6 -2.87 -27.91 -8.09
CA ASP A 6 -2.82 -29.29 -7.59
C ASP A 6 -4.06 -30.12 -7.98
N GLY A 7 -4.91 -29.58 -8.86
CA GLY A 7 -6.12 -30.23 -9.35
C GLY A 7 -7.30 -30.20 -8.37
N LYS A 8 -7.16 -29.59 -7.18
CA LYS A 8 -8.28 -29.35 -6.27
C LYS A 8 -9.08 -28.14 -6.71
N HIS A 9 -10.35 -28.10 -6.31
CA HIS A 9 -11.25 -27.02 -6.66
C HIS A 9 -11.73 -26.22 -5.44
N LEU A 10 -11.63 -24.90 -5.52
CA LEU A 10 -12.18 -24.00 -4.51
C LEU A 10 -13.59 -23.55 -4.89
N SER A 11 -14.46 -23.48 -3.88
CA SER A 11 -15.82 -23.00 -4.06
C SER A 11 -15.84 -21.48 -4.11
N ALA A 12 -16.59 -20.95 -5.09
CA ALA A 12 -16.66 -19.52 -5.35
C ALA A 12 -18.04 -19.12 -5.85
N TRP A 13 -18.45 -17.89 -5.53
CA TRP A 13 -19.63 -17.21 -6.07
C TRP A 13 -19.17 -15.97 -6.81
N LEU A 14 -19.61 -15.83 -8.07
CA LEU A 14 -19.30 -14.69 -8.93
C LEU A 14 -20.55 -13.82 -9.10
N TYR A 15 -20.41 -12.52 -8.87
CA TYR A 15 -21.46 -11.53 -9.02
C TYR A 15 -21.10 -10.64 -10.20
N PHE A 16 -21.94 -10.68 -11.24
CA PHE A 16 -21.69 -9.94 -12.46
C PHE A 16 -22.41 -8.59 -12.42
N PRO A 17 -21.75 -7.50 -12.87
CA PRO A 17 -22.41 -6.22 -13.11
C PRO A 17 -23.41 -6.35 -14.28
N PRO A 18 -24.40 -5.45 -14.38
CA PRO A 18 -25.25 -5.37 -15.56
C PRO A 18 -24.45 -5.00 -16.82
N GLY A 19 -24.86 -5.55 -17.98
CA GLY A 19 -24.28 -5.23 -19.30
C GLY A 19 -23.53 -6.39 -19.96
N LYS A 20 -22.73 -6.08 -20.99
CA LYS A 20 -21.85 -7.03 -21.68
C LYS A 20 -20.41 -6.54 -21.49
N GLY A 21 -19.55 -7.36 -20.87
CA GLY A 21 -18.19 -7.02 -20.48
C GLY A 21 -17.23 -6.76 -21.67
N PRO A 22 -15.91 -6.89 -21.47
CA PRO A 22 -15.22 -7.41 -20.30
C PRO A 22 -15.19 -6.44 -19.11
N TRP A 23 -15.04 -6.97 -17.89
CA TRP A 23 -14.95 -6.22 -16.65
C TRP A 23 -13.69 -6.57 -15.87
N PRO A 24 -13.08 -5.63 -15.13
CA PRO A 24 -12.15 -6.00 -14.07
C PRO A 24 -12.84 -6.86 -13.00
N ALA A 25 -12.06 -7.70 -12.32
CA ALA A 25 -12.57 -8.52 -11.22
C ALA A 25 -11.98 -8.07 -9.89
N VAL A 26 -12.76 -8.20 -8.82
CA VAL A 26 -12.30 -7.97 -7.44
C VAL A 26 -12.72 -9.15 -6.59
N PHE A 27 -11.81 -9.72 -5.81
CA PHE A 27 -12.14 -10.90 -4.99
C PHE A 27 -11.84 -10.75 -3.50
N GLU A 28 -12.64 -11.44 -2.70
CA GLU A 28 -12.46 -11.65 -1.26
C GLU A 28 -12.31 -13.15 -1.02
N GLN A 29 -11.20 -13.54 -0.38
CA GLN A 29 -10.93 -14.93 -0.03
C GLN A 29 -11.04 -15.12 1.49
N ARG A 30 -11.87 -16.06 1.94
CA ARG A 30 -12.16 -16.26 3.38
C ARG A 30 -12.60 -17.68 3.72
N TYR A 31 -12.41 -18.13 4.95
CA TYR A 31 -13.01 -19.39 5.42
C TYR A 31 -14.50 -19.25 5.80
N ALA A 32 -14.96 -18.02 6.14
CA ALA A 32 -16.35 -17.79 6.52
C ALA A 32 -17.35 -18.07 5.39
N ASP A 33 -18.59 -18.42 5.74
CA ASP A 33 -19.63 -18.75 4.75
C ASP A 33 -19.86 -17.60 3.76
N ILE A 34 -19.81 -17.94 2.47
CA ILE A 34 -20.06 -17.03 1.35
C ILE A 34 -21.52 -17.11 0.87
N ARG A 35 -22.31 -18.07 1.36
CA ARG A 35 -23.70 -18.31 0.92
C ARG A 35 -24.72 -17.50 1.72
N GLY A 36 -24.36 -16.97 2.89
CA GLY A 36 -25.22 -16.13 3.71
C GLY A 36 -25.81 -14.93 2.95
N THR A 37 -27.11 -14.68 3.09
CA THR A 37 -27.86 -13.65 2.34
C THR A 37 -27.24 -12.26 2.43
N GLY A 38 -26.72 -11.85 3.60
CA GLY A 38 -26.05 -10.56 3.76
C GLY A 38 -24.80 -10.42 2.87
N SER A 39 -23.96 -11.45 2.84
CA SER A 39 -22.75 -11.49 1.99
C SER A 39 -23.12 -11.40 0.51
N ARG A 40 -24.13 -12.17 0.08
CA ARG A 40 -24.58 -12.17 -1.31
C ARG A 40 -25.12 -10.81 -1.75
N LYS A 41 -25.91 -10.15 -0.90
CA LYS A 41 -26.44 -8.80 -1.17
C LYS A 41 -25.32 -7.75 -1.22
N ALA A 42 -24.35 -7.82 -0.32
CA ALA A 42 -23.21 -6.91 -0.32
C ALA A 42 -22.35 -7.05 -1.58
N ALA A 43 -22.02 -8.29 -1.98
CA ALA A 43 -21.26 -8.56 -3.19
C ALA A 43 -22.01 -8.15 -4.46
N ALA A 44 -23.32 -8.42 -4.53
CA ALA A 44 -24.16 -7.95 -5.64
C ALA A 44 -24.18 -6.42 -5.76
N LYS A 45 -24.36 -5.71 -4.63
CA LYS A 45 -24.32 -4.24 -4.61
C LYS A 45 -22.95 -3.70 -5.01
N PHE A 46 -21.87 -4.33 -4.59
CA PHE A 46 -20.53 -3.91 -4.98
C PHE A 46 -20.27 -4.16 -6.49
N ALA A 47 -20.84 -5.23 -7.05
CA ALA A 47 -20.76 -5.50 -8.48
C ALA A 47 -21.38 -4.38 -9.33
N GLU A 48 -22.42 -3.66 -8.84
CA GLU A 48 -23.01 -2.50 -9.53
C GLU A 48 -21.98 -1.40 -9.85
N GLY A 49 -20.84 -1.35 -9.14
CA GLY A 49 -19.70 -0.49 -9.45
C GLY A 49 -18.98 -0.84 -10.77
N GLY A 50 -19.41 -1.87 -11.50
CA GLY A 50 -18.84 -2.30 -12.77
C GLY A 50 -17.62 -3.21 -12.61
N PHE A 51 -17.68 -4.12 -11.64
CA PHE A 51 -16.66 -5.14 -11.36
C PHE A 51 -17.34 -6.50 -11.22
N VAL A 52 -16.68 -7.57 -11.67
CA VAL A 52 -17.08 -8.92 -11.23
C VAL A 52 -16.57 -9.12 -9.82
N ILE A 53 -17.47 -9.36 -8.87
CA ILE A 53 -17.09 -9.64 -7.47
C ILE A 53 -17.04 -11.15 -7.26
N ALA A 54 -15.90 -11.65 -6.79
CA ALA A 54 -15.73 -13.07 -6.48
C ALA A 54 -15.58 -13.27 -4.96
N LEU A 55 -16.48 -14.06 -4.37
CA LEU A 55 -16.31 -14.55 -3.00
C LEU A 55 -15.79 -15.98 -3.08
N VAL A 56 -14.63 -16.26 -2.47
CA VAL A 56 -13.97 -17.58 -2.58
C VAL A 56 -13.68 -18.14 -1.20
N ASN A 57 -14.07 -19.41 -0.98
CA ASN A 57 -13.72 -20.09 0.27
C ASN A 57 -12.29 -20.62 0.27
N TYR A 58 -11.63 -20.60 1.43
CA TYR A 58 -10.35 -21.28 1.64
C TYR A 58 -10.45 -22.76 1.29
N ARG A 59 -9.30 -23.35 0.94
CA ARG A 59 -9.12 -24.80 0.80
C ARG A 59 -9.58 -25.52 2.06
N GLY A 60 -10.30 -26.63 1.86
CA GLY A 60 -10.86 -27.42 2.96
C GLY A 60 -11.91 -26.69 3.80
N ALA A 61 -12.42 -25.53 3.40
CA ALA A 61 -13.52 -24.84 4.09
C ALA A 61 -14.80 -24.84 3.25
N GLY A 62 -15.95 -25.01 3.90
CA GLY A 62 -17.25 -25.02 3.23
C GLY A 62 -17.32 -26.09 2.14
N LEU A 63 -17.52 -25.68 0.88
CA LEU A 63 -17.59 -26.58 -0.28
C LEU A 63 -16.25 -26.72 -1.03
N SER A 64 -15.21 -25.99 -0.63
CA SER A 64 -13.89 -26.11 -1.25
C SER A 64 -13.29 -27.50 -0.97
N GLU A 65 -12.61 -28.06 -1.96
CA GLU A 65 -11.86 -29.30 -1.85
C GLU A 65 -10.51 -29.09 -1.13
N GLY A 66 -9.79 -30.19 -0.92
CA GLY A 66 -8.47 -30.18 -0.29
C GLY A 66 -8.53 -30.20 1.24
N GLN A 67 -7.34 -30.23 1.85
CA GLN A 67 -7.17 -30.35 3.29
C GLN A 67 -7.25 -28.98 3.98
N TRP A 68 -8.00 -28.86 5.06
CA TRP A 68 -8.00 -27.64 5.88
C TRP A 68 -6.68 -27.47 6.61
N ARG A 69 -6.00 -26.34 6.37
CA ARG A 69 -4.76 -25.95 7.06
C ARG A 69 -4.77 -24.47 7.45
N GLY A 70 -5.93 -23.92 7.78
CA GLY A 70 -6.06 -22.48 8.06
C GLY A 70 -5.53 -21.60 6.91
N TYR A 71 -4.66 -20.65 7.23
CA TYR A 71 -4.10 -19.69 6.27
C TYR A 71 -2.91 -20.24 5.45
N ARG A 72 -2.32 -21.38 5.85
CA ARG A 72 -1.07 -21.87 5.24
C ARG A 72 -1.20 -22.18 3.75
N ALA A 73 -2.39 -22.60 3.32
CA ALA A 73 -2.69 -22.85 1.91
C ALA A 73 -2.64 -21.59 1.03
N LEU A 74 -2.74 -20.41 1.64
CA LEU A 74 -2.73 -19.11 0.97
C LEU A 74 -1.31 -18.55 0.76
N ALA A 75 -0.37 -18.99 1.58
CA ALA A 75 0.99 -18.47 1.64
C ALA A 75 1.80 -18.81 0.37
N TRP A 76 3.08 -18.45 0.37
CA TRP A 76 4.00 -18.60 -0.77
C TRP A 76 4.64 -19.98 -0.90
N GLY A 77 4.10 -20.99 -0.20
CA GLY A 77 4.49 -22.40 -0.32
C GLY A 77 4.04 -23.04 -1.64
N GLU A 78 3.85 -24.36 -1.66
CA GLU A 78 3.52 -25.07 -2.91
C GLU A 78 2.13 -24.73 -3.47
N LEU A 79 1.12 -24.58 -2.59
CA LEU A 79 -0.29 -24.43 -2.96
C LEU A 79 -0.63 -23.08 -3.59
N LYS A 80 -0.27 -21.96 -2.94
CA LYS A 80 -0.50 -20.58 -3.40
C LYS A 80 -1.91 -20.32 -3.91
N ASP A 81 -2.94 -20.77 -3.18
CA ASP A 81 -4.33 -20.74 -3.66
C ASP A 81 -4.79 -19.33 -4.10
N GLY A 82 -4.35 -18.28 -3.39
CA GLY A 82 -4.65 -16.89 -3.75
C GLY A 82 -4.10 -16.49 -5.13
N TYR A 83 -2.89 -16.96 -5.48
CA TYR A 83 -2.27 -16.72 -6.78
C TYR A 83 -3.11 -17.36 -7.89
N ASP A 84 -3.50 -18.63 -7.70
CA ASP A 84 -4.26 -19.37 -8.70
C ASP A 84 -5.66 -18.78 -8.91
N ILE A 85 -6.32 -18.31 -7.84
CA ILE A 85 -7.58 -17.57 -7.95
C ILE A 85 -7.38 -16.29 -8.78
N CYS A 86 -6.34 -15.51 -8.49
CA CYS A 86 -6.06 -14.25 -9.19
C CYS A 86 -5.85 -14.49 -10.69
N GLU A 87 -4.99 -15.45 -11.05
CA GLU A 87 -4.69 -15.75 -12.45
C GLU A 87 -5.91 -16.36 -13.17
N TRP A 88 -6.65 -17.25 -12.51
CA TRP A 88 -7.86 -17.82 -13.10
C TRP A 88 -8.90 -16.74 -13.40
N LEU A 89 -9.16 -15.81 -12.46
CA LEU A 89 -10.08 -14.68 -12.69
C LEU A 89 -9.59 -13.76 -13.82
N ALA A 90 -8.27 -13.59 -13.97
CA ALA A 90 -7.69 -12.74 -15.00
C ALA A 90 -7.86 -13.29 -16.42
N THR A 91 -7.86 -14.63 -16.59
CA THR A 91 -7.93 -15.27 -17.91
C THR A 91 -9.34 -15.58 -18.40
N GLN A 92 -10.38 -15.25 -17.62
CA GLN A 92 -11.75 -15.52 -18.04
C GLN A 92 -12.17 -14.62 -19.22
N PRO A 93 -13.03 -15.08 -20.14
CA PRO A 93 -13.42 -14.32 -21.33
C PRO A 93 -14.19 -13.03 -21.01
N TRP A 94 -14.78 -12.94 -19.82
CA TRP A 94 -15.45 -11.75 -19.32
C TRP A 94 -14.52 -10.80 -18.56
N SER A 95 -13.24 -11.14 -18.37
CA SER A 95 -12.28 -10.38 -17.57
C SER A 95 -11.46 -9.42 -18.41
N THR A 96 -11.09 -8.26 -17.85
CA THR A 96 -10.09 -7.35 -18.46
C THR A 96 -8.65 -7.75 -18.16
N GLY A 97 -8.43 -8.82 -17.39
CA GLY A 97 -7.10 -9.22 -16.90
C GLY A 97 -6.59 -8.37 -15.73
N LYS A 98 -7.38 -7.43 -15.20
CA LYS A 98 -6.99 -6.61 -14.04
C LYS A 98 -7.77 -7.02 -12.80
N ILE A 99 -7.03 -7.43 -11.77
CA ILE A 99 -7.59 -8.01 -10.56
C ILE A 99 -7.28 -7.13 -9.35
N GLY A 100 -8.31 -6.87 -8.55
CA GLY A 100 -8.18 -6.30 -7.21
C GLY A 100 -8.54 -7.31 -6.14
N THR A 101 -8.14 -7.04 -4.90
CA THR A 101 -8.61 -7.80 -3.72
C THR A 101 -9.17 -6.89 -2.66
N TYR A 102 -10.16 -7.38 -1.91
CA TYR A 102 -10.67 -6.68 -0.74
C TYR A 102 -11.04 -7.63 0.40
N GLY A 103 -11.30 -7.05 1.57
CA GLY A 103 -11.86 -7.75 2.73
C GLY A 103 -11.06 -7.48 4.01
N GLY A 104 -11.62 -7.93 5.13
CA GLY A 104 -11.00 -7.71 6.44
C GLY A 104 -10.79 -8.96 7.28
N SER A 105 -10.07 -8.80 8.38
CA SER A 105 -9.71 -9.88 9.29
C SER A 105 -9.01 -11.01 8.51
N GLN A 106 -9.62 -12.20 8.45
CA GLN A 106 -9.15 -13.31 7.63
C GLN A 106 -8.88 -12.94 6.15
N ALA A 107 -9.77 -12.17 5.52
CA ALA A 107 -9.58 -11.77 4.13
C ALA A 107 -8.49 -10.69 4.02
N GLY A 108 -8.23 -9.94 5.09
CA GLY A 108 -7.07 -9.05 5.18
C GLY A 108 -5.76 -9.83 5.13
N TYR A 109 -5.61 -10.88 5.95
CA TYR A 109 -4.43 -11.75 5.92
C TYR A 109 -4.21 -12.36 4.52
N ALA A 110 -5.27 -12.88 3.91
CA ALA A 110 -5.20 -13.45 2.56
C ALA A 110 -4.62 -12.47 1.54
N GLN A 111 -4.92 -11.18 1.66
CA GLN A 111 -4.36 -10.14 0.78
C GLN A 111 -2.85 -9.95 0.98
N ASN A 112 -2.36 -10.00 2.21
CA ASN A 112 -0.92 -9.91 2.49
C ASN A 112 -0.14 -11.13 1.98
N PHE A 113 -0.68 -12.34 2.17
CA PHE A 113 -0.12 -13.56 1.58
C PHE A 113 -0.07 -13.49 0.05
N LEU A 114 -1.18 -13.11 -0.58
CA LEU A 114 -1.26 -12.96 -2.03
C LEU A 114 -0.22 -12.00 -2.59
N ALA A 115 -0.05 -10.83 -1.96
CA ALA A 115 0.87 -9.80 -2.43
C ALA A 115 2.32 -10.30 -2.51
N ILE A 116 2.73 -11.20 -1.61
CA ILE A 116 4.06 -11.80 -1.59
C ILE A 116 4.27 -12.79 -2.75
N THR A 117 3.20 -13.41 -3.24
CA THR A 117 3.26 -14.35 -4.38
C THR A 117 3.36 -13.65 -5.74
N GLN A 118 3.17 -12.32 -5.80
CA GLN A 118 3.36 -11.47 -6.98
C GLN A 118 2.63 -11.95 -8.26
N PRO A 119 1.32 -12.27 -8.22
CA PRO A 119 0.57 -12.57 -9.43
C PRO A 119 0.59 -11.36 -10.39
N PRO A 120 0.93 -11.54 -11.68
CA PRO A 120 1.10 -10.45 -12.63
C PRO A 120 -0.19 -9.66 -12.88
N HIS A 121 -1.36 -10.26 -12.64
CA HIS A 121 -2.66 -9.63 -12.85
C HIS A 121 -3.23 -8.90 -11.63
N LEU A 122 -2.57 -8.98 -10.46
CA LEU A 122 -2.97 -8.18 -9.29
C LEU A 122 -2.52 -6.74 -9.45
N VAL A 123 -3.46 -5.81 -9.29
CA VAL A 123 -3.22 -4.38 -9.57
C VAL A 123 -3.39 -3.51 -8.32
N ALA A 124 -4.31 -3.82 -7.42
CA ALA A 124 -4.53 -3.03 -6.20
C ALA A 124 -5.25 -3.84 -5.10
N GLN A 125 -5.09 -3.41 -3.84
CA GLN A 125 -5.68 -4.08 -2.68
C GLN A 125 -6.45 -3.11 -1.77
N TYR A 126 -7.41 -3.62 -1.02
CA TYR A 126 -8.24 -2.87 -0.08
C TYR A 126 -8.48 -3.69 1.20
N MET A 127 -7.72 -3.39 2.26
CA MET A 127 -7.65 -4.21 3.47
C MET A 127 -8.37 -3.53 4.64
N THR A 128 -8.98 -4.30 5.52
CA THR A 128 -9.59 -3.81 6.77
C THR A 128 -9.19 -4.68 7.94
N ASP A 129 -8.71 -4.11 9.05
CA ASP A 129 -8.35 -4.83 10.28
C ASP A 129 -7.56 -6.12 9.99
N THR A 130 -6.37 -5.97 9.40
CA THR A 130 -5.55 -7.06 8.87
C THR A 130 -4.36 -7.38 9.78
N GLY A 131 -3.67 -8.49 9.54
CA GLY A 131 -2.41 -8.83 10.18
C GLY A 131 -1.30 -9.19 9.20
N LEU A 132 -0.08 -9.29 9.71
CA LEU A 132 1.11 -9.69 8.95
C LEU A 132 1.68 -11.01 9.47
N SER A 133 1.56 -11.25 10.78
CA SER A 133 2.10 -12.43 11.45
C SER A 133 0.98 -13.17 12.14
N LEU A 134 0.70 -14.38 11.67
CA LEU A 134 -0.27 -15.26 12.31
C LEU A 134 0.12 -15.61 13.75
N TYR A 135 1.40 -15.50 14.13
CA TYR A 135 1.80 -15.65 15.51
C TYR A 135 1.37 -14.43 16.34
N GLN A 136 1.81 -13.23 15.95
CA GLN A 136 1.65 -12.00 16.74
C GLN A 136 0.20 -11.49 16.78
N GLU A 137 -0.51 -11.54 15.67
CA GLU A 137 -1.85 -10.96 15.54
C GLU A 137 -2.95 -12.01 15.29
N GLY A 138 -2.61 -13.30 15.24
CA GLY A 138 -3.55 -14.38 14.92
C GLY A 138 -3.78 -15.36 16.08
N TYR A 139 -2.79 -16.22 16.32
CA TYR A 139 -2.87 -17.43 17.13
C TYR A 139 -2.25 -17.31 18.51
N ARG A 140 -1.21 -16.47 18.67
CA ARG A 140 -0.36 -16.39 19.86
C ARG A 140 -0.18 -14.95 20.33
N ILE A 141 -1.26 -14.16 20.31
CA ILE A 141 -1.25 -12.74 20.73
C ILE A 141 -0.66 -12.63 22.14
N GLY A 142 0.40 -11.83 22.31
CA GLY A 142 1.10 -11.70 23.59
C GLY A 142 1.79 -12.98 24.10
N GLY A 143 1.88 -14.01 23.27
CA GLY A 143 2.32 -15.35 23.62
C GLY A 143 1.24 -16.21 24.31
N VAL A 144 0.01 -15.73 24.39
CA VAL A 144 -1.12 -16.47 24.99
C VAL A 144 -1.71 -17.45 23.99
N THR A 145 -2.13 -18.63 24.47
CA THR A 145 -2.78 -19.67 23.68
C THR A 145 -4.29 -19.55 23.73
N ARG A 146 -4.97 -19.78 22.60
CA ARG A 146 -6.44 -19.80 22.54
C ARG A 146 -7.04 -21.12 22.02
N PRO A 147 -6.76 -22.27 22.67
CA PRO A 147 -7.12 -23.59 22.14
C PRO A 147 -8.62 -23.73 21.87
N GLU A 148 -9.48 -23.24 22.76
CA GLU A 148 -10.94 -23.39 22.61
C GLU A 148 -11.48 -22.62 21.42
N ARG A 149 -10.96 -21.40 21.19
CA ARG A 149 -11.26 -20.63 19.97
C ARG A 149 -10.90 -21.43 18.71
N PHE A 150 -9.75 -22.09 18.68
CA PHE A 150 -9.28 -22.81 17.50
C PHE A 150 -9.90 -24.21 17.33
N LYS A 151 -10.31 -24.87 18.42
CA LYS A 151 -11.18 -26.06 18.36
C LYS A 151 -12.49 -25.76 17.65
N ALA A 152 -13.08 -24.59 17.93
CA ALA A 152 -14.32 -24.17 17.27
C ALA A 152 -14.19 -23.99 15.75
N MET A 153 -12.98 -23.81 15.22
CA MET A 153 -12.73 -23.76 13.76
C MET A 153 -12.99 -25.10 13.06
N GLY A 154 -13.07 -26.22 13.80
CA GLY A 154 -13.49 -27.51 13.24
C GLY A 154 -14.91 -27.48 12.65
N LYS A 155 -15.75 -26.51 13.02
CA LYS A 155 -17.07 -26.28 12.40
C LYS A 155 -16.99 -25.64 11.01
N ILE A 156 -15.86 -25.03 10.69
CA ILE A 156 -15.60 -24.33 9.42
C ILE A 156 -14.91 -25.27 8.43
N ALA A 157 -14.02 -26.12 8.95
CA ALA A 157 -13.36 -27.17 8.20
C ALA A 157 -14.41 -28.12 7.59
N ARG A 158 -14.21 -28.45 6.32
CA ARG A 158 -15.02 -29.44 5.59
C ARG A 158 -14.89 -30.81 6.21
N ASP A 159 -13.67 -31.17 6.64
CA ASP A 159 -13.41 -32.32 7.50
C ASP A 159 -12.90 -31.82 8.87
N PRO A 160 -13.66 -32.00 9.97
CA PRO A 160 -13.22 -31.60 11.30
C PRO A 160 -11.90 -32.26 11.75
N ALA A 161 -11.56 -33.44 11.23
CA ALA A 161 -10.30 -34.13 11.56
C ALA A 161 -9.08 -33.34 11.08
N ASP A 162 -9.18 -32.62 9.97
CA ASP A 162 -8.12 -31.73 9.49
C ASP A 162 -7.84 -30.60 10.49
N ASN A 163 -8.88 -30.06 11.14
CA ASN A 163 -8.69 -29.03 12.16
C ASN A 163 -8.02 -29.59 13.41
N VAL A 164 -8.31 -30.83 13.79
CA VAL A 164 -7.62 -31.51 14.91
C VAL A 164 -6.14 -31.71 14.57
N ALA A 165 -5.84 -32.25 13.39
CA ALA A 165 -4.45 -32.45 12.95
C ALA A 165 -3.68 -31.13 12.87
N TRP A 166 -4.29 -30.10 12.29
CA TRP A 166 -3.72 -28.75 12.23
C TRP A 166 -3.47 -28.18 13.63
N LEU A 167 -4.42 -28.32 14.56
CA LEU A 167 -4.25 -27.88 15.95
C LEU A 167 -3.07 -28.59 16.62
N GLU A 168 -2.98 -29.91 16.52
CA GLU A 168 -1.87 -30.69 17.08
C GLU A 168 -0.52 -30.25 16.52
N GLU A 169 -0.42 -30.06 15.20
CA GLU A 169 0.78 -29.55 14.54
C GLU A 169 1.17 -28.18 15.10
N THR A 170 0.21 -27.26 15.16
CA THR A 170 0.38 -25.88 15.60
C THR A 170 0.80 -25.75 17.08
N PHE A 171 0.49 -26.76 17.90
CA PHE A 171 0.90 -26.85 19.32
C PHE A 171 2.28 -27.50 19.52
N ARG A 172 2.82 -28.21 18.53
CA ARG A 172 4.24 -28.63 18.52
C ARG A 172 5.19 -27.45 18.29
N HIS A 173 4.65 -26.31 17.84
CA HIS A 173 5.38 -25.06 17.60
C HIS A 173 4.88 -23.94 18.54
N PRO A 174 5.15 -24.03 19.86
CA PRO A 174 4.65 -23.05 20.83
C PRO A 174 5.34 -21.68 20.75
N HIS A 175 6.53 -21.61 20.16
CA HIS A 175 7.36 -20.39 20.05
C HIS A 175 7.31 -19.84 18.63
N TYR A 176 7.73 -18.60 18.45
CA TYR A 176 7.93 -17.98 17.13
C TYR A 176 9.20 -18.54 16.46
N ASP A 177 9.14 -19.82 16.09
CA ASP A 177 10.22 -20.57 15.44
C ASP A 177 10.09 -20.52 13.90
N ALA A 178 10.82 -21.39 13.19
CA ALA A 178 10.79 -21.46 11.74
C ALA A 178 9.39 -21.71 11.16
N TYR A 179 8.52 -22.43 11.88
CA TYR A 179 7.17 -22.75 11.44
C TYR A 179 6.32 -21.49 11.26
N TRP A 180 6.42 -20.54 12.19
CA TRP A 180 5.65 -19.30 12.15
C TRP A 180 6.30 -18.25 11.27
N ARG A 181 7.63 -18.21 11.25
CA ARG A 181 8.38 -17.31 10.38
C ARG A 181 8.12 -17.55 8.90
N ASP A 182 7.85 -18.80 8.51
CA ASP A 182 7.54 -19.16 7.12
C ASP A 182 6.22 -18.54 6.61
N GLU A 183 5.44 -17.92 7.50
CA GLU A 183 4.17 -17.27 7.19
C GLU A 183 4.14 -15.79 7.60
N ASP A 184 5.27 -15.27 8.07
CA ASP A 184 5.34 -13.89 8.53
C ASP A 184 5.54 -12.94 7.36
N CYS A 185 4.46 -12.26 6.97
CA CYS A 185 4.45 -11.33 5.87
C CYS A 185 5.37 -10.12 6.10
N SER A 186 5.69 -9.78 7.36
CA SER A 186 6.55 -8.64 7.69
C SER A 186 8.00 -8.83 7.21
N LEU A 187 8.42 -10.08 6.96
CA LEU A 187 9.75 -10.40 6.44
C LEU A 187 9.86 -10.22 4.91
N HIS A 188 8.77 -9.82 4.24
CA HIS A 188 8.64 -9.89 2.78
C HIS A 188 8.08 -8.64 2.11
N PHE A 189 8.12 -7.47 2.76
CA PHE A 189 7.65 -6.22 2.16
C PHE A 189 8.18 -5.94 0.74
N PRO A 190 9.47 -6.17 0.40
CA PRO A 190 9.97 -5.91 -0.96
C PRO A 190 9.24 -6.66 -2.08
N LYS A 191 8.56 -7.77 -1.76
CA LYS A 191 7.75 -8.54 -2.72
C LYS A 191 6.35 -7.95 -2.90
N MET A 192 5.80 -7.29 -1.89
CA MET A 192 4.50 -6.62 -1.99
C MET A 192 4.62 -5.42 -2.93
N ASN A 193 4.03 -5.48 -4.12
CA ASN A 193 4.33 -4.54 -5.20
C ASN A 193 3.07 -3.97 -5.88
N VAL A 194 1.98 -3.80 -5.12
CA VAL A 194 0.76 -3.14 -5.59
C VAL A 194 0.28 -2.12 -4.55
N PRO A 195 -0.34 -0.99 -4.97
CA PRO A 195 -0.93 -0.02 -4.07
C PRO A 195 -2.00 -0.67 -3.19
N ALA A 196 -2.07 -0.26 -1.93
CA ALA A 196 -3.08 -0.74 -1.00
C ALA A 196 -3.69 0.40 -0.18
N PHE A 197 -5.01 0.34 -0.04
CA PHE A 197 -5.75 1.12 0.94
C PHE A 197 -5.98 0.25 2.17
N THR A 198 -5.56 0.71 3.35
CA THR A 198 -5.66 -0.04 4.60
C THR A 198 -6.57 0.68 5.59
N ILE A 199 -7.54 -0.03 6.14
CA ILE A 199 -8.39 0.42 7.24
C ILE A 199 -7.92 -0.25 8.53
N GLY A 200 -7.74 0.55 9.59
CA GLY A 200 -7.62 0.10 10.97
C GLY A 200 -8.78 0.60 11.82
N SER A 201 -8.94 -0.01 12.98
CA SER A 201 -9.99 0.29 13.95
C SER A 201 -9.39 0.43 15.34
N TRP A 202 -9.61 1.56 16.04
CA TRP A 202 -8.98 1.79 17.36
C TRP A 202 -9.37 0.76 18.42
N TYR A 203 -10.60 0.27 18.37
CA TYR A 203 -11.10 -0.74 19.29
C TYR A 203 -10.92 -2.16 18.75
N ASP A 204 -9.83 -2.40 18.02
CA ASP A 204 -9.47 -3.72 17.50
C ASP A 204 -8.01 -4.08 17.77
N PHE A 205 -7.77 -5.33 18.14
CA PHE A 205 -6.41 -5.83 18.37
C PHE A 205 -5.62 -5.97 17.06
N MET A 206 -6.26 -6.16 15.90
CA MET A 206 -5.56 -6.18 14.61
C MET A 206 -5.23 -4.78 14.08
N CYS A 207 -5.55 -3.71 14.82
CA CYS A 207 -5.07 -2.37 14.48
C CYS A 207 -3.54 -2.34 14.37
N GLN A 208 -2.84 -3.11 15.21
CA GLN A 208 -1.40 -3.33 15.10
C GLN A 208 -0.99 -3.82 13.71
N GLY A 209 -1.63 -4.87 13.21
CA GLY A 209 -1.33 -5.44 11.90
C GLY A 209 -1.66 -4.49 10.75
N SER A 210 -2.79 -3.78 10.81
CA SER A 210 -3.15 -2.75 9.82
C SER A 210 -2.11 -1.63 9.75
N VAL A 211 -1.71 -1.09 10.91
CA VAL A 211 -0.69 -0.04 10.99
C VAL A 211 0.65 -0.54 10.46
N MET A 212 1.10 -1.73 10.89
CA MET A 212 2.38 -2.28 10.45
C MET A 212 2.39 -2.65 8.97
N SER A 213 1.27 -3.10 8.42
CA SER A 213 1.10 -3.35 6.98
C SER A 213 1.26 -2.07 6.18
N PHE A 214 0.65 -0.95 6.63
CA PHE A 214 0.86 0.35 6.01
C PHE A 214 2.32 0.79 6.11
N ILE A 215 2.91 0.84 7.31
CA ILE A 215 4.30 1.32 7.52
C ILE A 215 5.27 0.52 6.65
N GLY A 216 5.22 -0.81 6.73
CA GLY A 216 6.13 -1.66 5.97
C GLY A 216 5.96 -1.50 4.47
N ARG A 217 4.72 -1.40 3.96
CA ARG A 217 4.49 -1.18 2.53
C ARG A 217 4.85 0.23 2.07
N GLN A 218 4.63 1.24 2.90
CA GLN A 218 4.92 2.62 2.56
C GLN A 218 6.43 2.85 2.36
N HIS A 219 7.25 2.19 3.19
CA HIS A 219 8.69 2.44 3.26
C HIS A 219 9.56 1.35 2.64
N GLN A 220 9.11 0.10 2.63
CA GLN A 220 9.96 -1.06 2.28
C GLN A 220 9.43 -1.88 1.09
N ALA A 221 8.23 -1.57 0.58
CA ALA A 221 7.61 -2.33 -0.51
C ALA A 221 8.36 -2.25 -1.84
N GLY A 222 7.93 -3.06 -2.81
CA GLY A 222 8.33 -2.93 -4.21
C GLY A 222 7.96 -1.56 -4.82
N PRO A 223 8.59 -1.17 -5.95
CA PRO A 223 8.50 0.17 -6.53
C PRO A 223 7.09 0.62 -6.94
N ASN A 224 6.17 -0.30 -7.23
CA ASN A 224 4.79 0.02 -7.59
C ASN A 224 3.87 0.18 -6.37
N SER A 225 4.36 -0.12 -5.17
CA SER A 225 3.63 0.01 -3.90
C SER A 225 4.22 1.11 -3.01
N ARG A 226 5.56 1.21 -2.95
CA ARG A 226 6.25 2.15 -2.06
C ARG A 226 5.81 3.59 -2.32
N GLY A 227 5.49 4.32 -1.25
CA GLY A 227 5.01 5.71 -1.34
C GLY A 227 3.58 5.88 -1.85
N GLN A 228 2.87 4.81 -2.20
CA GLN A 228 1.51 4.84 -2.77
C GLN A 228 0.45 4.21 -1.84
N GLN A 229 0.77 4.09 -0.55
CA GLN A 229 -0.15 3.49 0.42
C GLN A 229 -1.05 4.57 1.03
N GLN A 230 -2.27 4.16 1.40
CA GLN A 230 -3.19 4.98 2.17
C GLN A 230 -3.67 4.23 3.41
N LEU A 231 -3.75 4.92 4.55
CA LEU A 231 -4.20 4.41 5.84
C LEU A 231 -5.36 5.25 6.37
N LEU A 232 -6.44 4.57 6.75
CA LEU A 232 -7.60 5.17 7.42
C LEU A 232 -7.80 4.48 8.76
N ILE A 233 -7.84 5.22 9.86
CA ILE A 233 -8.12 4.63 11.18
C ILE A 233 -9.27 5.38 11.86
N GLY A 234 -10.35 4.67 12.16
CA GLY A 234 -11.53 5.23 12.82
C GLY A 234 -11.79 4.63 14.21
N PRO A 235 -12.74 5.20 14.96
CA PRO A 235 -13.11 4.75 16.30
C PRO A 235 -14.02 3.52 16.24
N TRP A 236 -13.64 2.50 15.46
CA TRP A 236 -14.48 1.35 15.13
C TRP A 236 -14.02 0.09 15.87
N LEU A 237 -14.87 -0.93 15.81
CA LEU A 237 -14.60 -2.29 16.29
C LEU A 237 -14.12 -3.18 15.14
N HIS A 238 -13.58 -4.36 15.48
CA HIS A 238 -13.10 -5.36 14.53
C HIS A 238 -14.09 -5.66 13.38
N GLY A 239 -13.62 -5.59 12.14
CA GLY A 239 -14.40 -5.87 10.94
C GLY A 239 -15.52 -4.85 10.67
N GLY A 240 -15.47 -3.70 11.36
CA GLY A 240 -16.49 -2.67 11.29
C GLY A 240 -16.41 -1.89 9.99
N TYR A 241 -17.27 -2.22 9.01
CA TYR A 241 -17.77 -1.20 8.09
C TYR A 241 -18.69 -0.30 8.92
N PRO A 242 -18.32 0.94 9.28
CA PRO A 242 -19.11 1.75 10.19
C PRO A 242 -20.46 2.06 9.57
N LYS A 243 -21.52 1.36 10.00
CA LYS A 243 -22.90 1.56 9.51
C LYS A 243 -23.64 2.65 10.28
N SER A 244 -23.05 3.11 11.39
CA SER A 244 -23.56 4.16 12.26
C SER A 244 -22.42 4.77 13.06
N ASN A 245 -22.73 5.87 13.75
CA ASN A 245 -21.85 6.53 14.71
C ASN A 245 -21.96 5.94 16.14
N LYS A 246 -22.75 4.88 16.34
CA LYS A 246 -22.85 4.17 17.62
C LYS A 246 -21.91 2.95 17.60
N ILE A 247 -20.91 2.98 18.45
CA ILE A 247 -19.85 1.96 18.54
C ILE A 247 -19.93 1.34 19.93
N ALA A 248 -20.43 0.10 20.00
CA ALA A 248 -20.82 -0.54 21.24
C ALA A 248 -21.70 0.37 22.12
N GLU A 249 -21.17 0.83 23.26
CA GLU A 249 -21.90 1.69 24.22
C GLU A 249 -21.65 3.18 23.98
N MET A 250 -20.65 3.54 23.17
CA MET A 250 -20.32 4.92 22.84
C MET A 250 -21.10 5.41 21.62
N THR A 251 -21.46 6.70 21.63
CA THR A 251 -22.08 7.36 20.46
C THR A 251 -21.21 8.54 20.05
N TYR A 252 -20.43 8.35 18.99
CA TYR A 252 -19.61 9.39 18.38
C TYR A 252 -20.46 10.37 17.58
N PRO A 253 -19.95 11.55 17.20
CA PRO A 253 -20.61 12.39 16.22
C PRO A 253 -20.74 11.67 14.86
N THR A 254 -21.69 12.10 14.03
CA THR A 254 -21.95 11.49 12.72
C THR A 254 -20.76 11.56 11.76
N ASN A 255 -19.79 12.44 12.03
CA ASN A 255 -18.53 12.52 11.28
C ASN A 255 -17.66 11.26 11.40
N ALA A 256 -17.88 10.37 12.38
CA ALA A 256 -17.14 9.11 12.53
C ALA A 256 -17.53 8.06 11.47
N PHE A 257 -18.57 8.32 10.67
CA PHE A 257 -18.97 7.47 9.56
C PHE A 257 -18.01 7.60 8.38
N PHE A 258 -17.76 6.49 7.69
CA PHE A 258 -17.01 6.45 6.44
C PHE A 258 -17.65 5.44 5.48
N ASP A 259 -18.04 5.89 4.29
CA ASP A 259 -18.63 5.02 3.27
C ASP A 259 -17.54 4.20 2.56
N VAL A 260 -17.22 3.05 3.17
CA VAL A 260 -16.17 2.15 2.68
C VAL A 260 -16.48 1.65 1.27
N TYR A 261 -17.73 1.32 0.93
CA TYR A 261 -18.06 0.78 -0.39
C TYR A 261 -17.96 1.84 -1.48
N ALA A 262 -18.42 3.07 -1.21
CA ALA A 262 -18.24 4.19 -2.13
C ALA A 262 -16.76 4.46 -2.39
N HIS A 263 -15.95 4.58 -1.32
CA HIS A 263 -14.51 4.82 -1.48
C HIS A 263 -13.80 3.65 -2.17
N MET A 264 -14.10 2.41 -1.79
CA MET A 264 -13.52 1.21 -2.41
C MET A 264 -13.85 1.13 -3.91
N THR A 265 -15.06 1.53 -4.30
CA THR A 265 -15.44 1.66 -5.72
C THR A 265 -14.60 2.71 -6.43
N THR A 266 -14.38 3.88 -5.82
CA THR A 266 -13.49 4.94 -6.35
C THR A 266 -12.05 4.44 -6.50
N TRP A 267 -11.52 3.76 -5.49
CA TRP A 267 -10.18 3.16 -5.49
C TRP A 267 -9.97 2.18 -6.65
N PHE A 268 -10.89 1.22 -6.83
CA PHE A 268 -10.77 0.25 -7.91
C PHE A 268 -11.08 0.82 -9.30
N ASN A 269 -11.94 1.84 -9.40
CA ASN A 269 -12.12 2.55 -10.67
C ASN A 269 -10.80 3.22 -11.11
N HIS A 270 -10.06 3.79 -10.17
CA HIS A 270 -8.73 4.34 -10.46
C HIS A 270 -7.76 3.27 -10.93
N HIS A 271 -7.49 2.27 -10.09
CA HIS A 271 -6.43 1.30 -10.37
C HIS A 271 -6.79 0.30 -11.47
N LEU A 272 -8.02 -0.22 -11.48
CA LEU A 272 -8.41 -1.27 -12.43
C LEU A 272 -8.93 -0.69 -13.75
N LYS A 273 -9.62 0.45 -13.74
CA LYS A 273 -10.18 1.06 -14.98
C LYS A 273 -9.36 2.22 -15.52
N GLY A 274 -8.36 2.71 -14.77
CA GLY A 274 -7.55 3.86 -15.17
C GLY A 274 -8.31 5.19 -15.07
N THR A 275 -9.41 5.23 -14.30
CA THR A 275 -10.19 6.46 -14.12
C THR A 275 -9.37 7.45 -13.29
N ASN A 276 -9.14 8.65 -13.83
CA ASN A 276 -8.52 9.72 -13.07
C ASN A 276 -9.61 10.42 -12.24
N ASN A 277 -9.74 10.07 -10.96
CA ASN A 277 -10.84 10.47 -10.09
C ASN A 277 -10.40 11.13 -8.76
N GLY A 278 -9.13 11.50 -8.64
CA GLY A 278 -8.65 12.21 -7.45
C GLY A 278 -8.25 11.31 -6.27
N VAL A 279 -8.46 9.99 -6.32
CA VAL A 279 -8.29 9.14 -5.12
C VAL A 279 -6.84 9.09 -4.61
N MET A 280 -5.86 9.25 -5.49
CA MET A 280 -4.44 9.28 -5.13
C MET A 280 -3.97 10.65 -4.61
N GLN A 281 -4.84 11.67 -4.66
CA GLN A 281 -4.60 12.99 -4.08
C GLN A 281 -5.05 13.06 -2.61
N ASP A 282 -5.80 12.06 -2.13
CA ASP A 282 -6.14 11.92 -0.72
C ASP A 282 -4.87 11.74 0.14
N PRO A 283 -4.86 12.25 1.38
CA PRO A 283 -3.72 12.10 2.29
C PRO A 283 -3.32 10.63 2.50
N ALA A 284 -2.01 10.39 2.64
CA ALA A 284 -1.48 9.06 2.93
C ALA A 284 -2.06 8.49 4.23
N VAL A 285 -2.30 9.33 5.25
CA VAL A 285 -2.91 8.89 6.51
C VAL A 285 -4.08 9.80 6.87
N ARG A 286 -5.22 9.18 7.20
CA ARG A 286 -6.39 9.78 7.85
C ARG A 286 -6.66 9.02 9.14
N TYR A 287 -6.75 9.71 10.26
CA TYR A 287 -6.97 9.07 11.55
C TYR A 287 -7.94 9.87 12.40
N TYR A 288 -8.82 9.18 13.12
CA TYR A 288 -9.81 9.80 13.97
C TYR A 288 -9.25 10.00 15.37
N VAL A 289 -9.18 11.24 15.84
CA VAL A 289 -8.81 11.55 17.21
C VAL A 289 -10.06 11.40 18.07
N MET A 290 -10.13 10.35 18.88
CA MET A 290 -11.23 10.11 19.80
C MET A 290 -11.27 11.19 20.90
N GLY A 291 -12.44 11.42 21.49
CA GLY A 291 -12.60 12.26 22.67
C GLY A 291 -13.84 11.84 23.45
N ALA A 292 -14.12 12.54 24.55
CA ALA A 292 -15.30 12.25 25.37
C ALA A 292 -16.59 12.40 24.54
N THR A 293 -17.37 11.32 24.42
CA THR A 293 -18.70 11.35 23.80
C THR A 293 -19.77 11.74 24.81
N GLY A 294 -20.75 12.54 24.38
CA GLY A 294 -21.88 12.97 25.23
C GLY A 294 -21.62 14.22 26.07
N GLU A 295 -20.44 14.83 25.93
CA GLU A 295 -20.07 16.08 26.61
C GLU A 295 -19.93 17.22 25.62
N THR A 296 -20.63 18.32 25.87
CA THR A 296 -20.58 19.51 25.00
C THR A 296 -19.21 20.17 25.07
N ASN A 297 -18.62 20.49 23.91
CA ASN A 297 -17.31 21.15 23.77
C ASN A 297 -16.09 20.34 24.25
N ALA A 298 -16.24 19.04 24.55
CA ALA A 298 -15.08 18.19 24.79
C ALA A 298 -14.19 18.14 23.53
N PRO A 299 -12.86 18.29 23.66
CA PRO A 299 -11.94 18.19 22.53
C PRO A 299 -11.90 16.76 21.97
N GLY A 300 -11.48 16.65 20.71
CA GLY A 300 -11.43 15.38 19.99
C GLY A 300 -12.69 15.14 19.16
N ASN A 301 -12.97 13.87 18.85
CA ASN A 301 -14.02 13.44 17.93
C ASN A 301 -13.92 14.08 16.53
N ILE A 302 -12.70 14.17 16.01
CA ILE A 302 -12.37 14.81 14.73
C ILE A 302 -11.44 13.94 13.89
N TRP A 303 -11.56 14.05 12.57
CA TRP A 303 -10.57 13.50 11.65
C TRP A 303 -9.34 14.41 11.59
N ARG A 304 -8.15 13.81 11.62
CA ARG A 304 -6.89 14.45 11.29
C ARG A 304 -6.19 13.67 10.18
N THR A 305 -5.16 14.29 9.63
CA THR A 305 -4.37 13.74 8.52
C THR A 305 -2.89 13.84 8.82
N ALA A 306 -2.10 12.93 8.27
CA ALA A 306 -0.64 12.93 8.34
C ALA A 306 -0.04 12.44 7.03
N GLN A 307 1.24 12.77 6.79
CA GLN A 307 1.98 12.26 5.63
C GLN A 307 2.49 10.84 5.86
N ASP A 308 2.66 10.47 7.12
CA ASP A 308 3.11 9.16 7.54
C ASP A 308 2.52 8.81 8.91
N TRP A 309 2.73 7.57 9.36
CA TRP A 309 2.26 7.10 10.66
C TRP A 309 3.38 6.42 11.47
N PRO A 310 3.47 6.67 12.79
CA PRO A 310 2.68 7.66 13.55
C PRO A 310 3.18 9.10 13.34
N PRO A 311 2.32 10.10 13.58
CA PRO A 311 2.77 11.47 13.78
C PRO A 311 3.82 11.54 14.90
N HIS A 312 4.65 12.59 14.86
CA HIS A 312 5.67 12.79 15.88
C HIS A 312 5.05 12.98 17.27
N ALA A 313 5.50 12.18 18.24
CA ALA A 313 5.09 12.24 19.64
C ALA A 313 6.28 12.11 20.59
N THR A 314 6.20 12.78 21.73
CA THR A 314 7.14 12.67 22.85
C THR A 314 6.63 11.60 23.82
N PRO A 315 7.47 10.63 24.23
CA PRO A 315 7.07 9.63 25.21
C PRO A 315 6.93 10.26 26.61
N GLN A 316 5.76 10.10 27.23
CA GLN A 316 5.50 10.50 28.62
C GLN A 316 5.24 9.28 29.49
N SER A 317 5.96 9.17 30.61
CA SER A 317 5.75 8.09 31.58
C SER A 317 4.64 8.44 32.57
N PHE A 318 3.73 7.50 32.79
CA PHE A 318 2.76 7.51 33.88
C PHE A 318 3.04 6.28 34.76
N PHE A 319 3.60 6.53 35.93
CA PHE A 319 4.03 5.53 36.88
C PHE A 319 2.89 5.03 37.73
N LEU A 320 2.83 3.71 37.91
CA LEU A 320 1.97 3.05 38.88
C LEU A 320 2.51 3.35 40.28
N ASN A 321 1.64 3.46 41.26
CA ASN A 321 2.00 3.81 42.64
C ASN A 321 1.14 3.03 43.65
N GLU A 322 1.49 3.16 44.93
CA GLU A 322 0.66 2.68 46.04
C GLU A 322 -0.78 3.19 45.97
N ASN A 323 -1.69 2.46 46.61
CA ASN A 323 -3.11 2.77 46.68
C ASN A 323 -3.81 2.93 45.30
N GLY A 324 -3.24 2.36 44.24
CA GLY A 324 -3.85 2.40 42.90
C GLY A 324 -3.77 3.78 42.24
N ARG A 325 -2.76 4.60 42.58
CA ARG A 325 -2.54 5.88 41.91
C ARG A 325 -1.71 5.73 40.64
N LEU A 326 -2.02 6.52 39.61
CA LEU A 326 -1.24 6.69 38.39
C LEU A 326 -0.76 8.15 38.29
N SER A 327 0.53 8.40 38.08
CA SER A 327 1.06 9.77 38.03
C SER A 327 2.29 9.91 37.16
N THR A 328 2.56 11.12 36.65
CA THR A 328 3.79 11.43 35.90
C THR A 328 5.03 11.59 36.80
N ALA A 329 4.83 11.78 38.10
CA ALA A 329 5.92 11.81 39.08
C ALA A 329 6.56 10.42 39.22
N THR A 330 7.90 10.40 39.23
CA THR A 330 8.66 9.17 39.45
C THR A 330 8.48 8.69 40.89
N PRO A 331 8.27 7.38 41.13
CA PRO A 331 8.16 6.85 42.49
C PRO A 331 9.44 7.09 43.30
N THR A 332 9.29 7.54 44.55
CA THR A 332 10.40 7.82 45.48
C THR A 332 10.46 6.82 46.63
N ALA A 333 9.43 6.00 46.83
CA ALA A 333 9.38 5.02 47.89
C ALA A 333 10.43 3.90 47.67
N ALA A 334 11.19 3.57 48.72
CA ALA A 334 12.21 2.52 48.68
C ALA A 334 11.62 1.12 48.44
N LYS A 335 10.41 0.87 48.95
CA LYS A 335 9.64 -0.35 48.75
C LYS A 335 8.18 0.02 48.54
N SER A 336 7.59 -0.47 47.46
CA SER A 336 6.19 -0.22 47.13
C SER A 336 5.77 -1.24 46.07
N ALA A 337 4.67 -1.95 46.34
CA ALA A 337 4.15 -2.99 45.45
C ALA A 337 2.67 -3.28 45.72
N THR A 338 1.98 -3.84 44.71
CA THR A 338 0.58 -4.29 44.79
C THR A 338 0.53 -5.77 44.44
N SER A 339 0.00 -6.61 45.34
CA SER A 339 -0.14 -8.06 45.13
C SER A 339 -1.58 -8.49 44.94
N TYR A 340 -1.78 -9.60 44.23
CA TYR A 340 -3.07 -10.19 43.93
C TYR A 340 -2.93 -11.69 43.63
N ILE A 341 -4.01 -12.44 43.81
CA ILE A 341 -4.05 -13.87 43.53
C ILE A 341 -4.42 -14.09 42.07
N SER A 342 -3.69 -14.98 41.40
CA SER A 342 -4.02 -15.47 40.08
C SER A 342 -4.40 -16.94 40.20
N ASP A 343 -5.70 -17.21 40.17
CA ASP A 343 -6.26 -18.56 40.24
C ASP A 343 -6.78 -18.96 38.84
N PRO A 344 -6.09 -19.86 38.12
CA PRO A 344 -6.52 -20.25 36.79
C PRO A 344 -7.74 -21.19 36.79
N PHE A 345 -8.15 -21.74 37.94
CA PHE A 345 -9.40 -22.50 38.09
C PHE A 345 -10.62 -21.59 38.33
N HIS A 346 -10.39 -20.38 38.86
CA HIS A 346 -11.41 -19.36 39.05
C HIS A 346 -10.99 -18.03 38.39
N PRO A 347 -10.82 -18.03 37.05
CA PRO A 347 -10.29 -16.88 36.34
C PRO A 347 -11.26 -15.69 36.40
N MET A 348 -10.70 -14.48 36.48
CA MET A 348 -11.46 -13.25 36.22
C MET A 348 -12.05 -13.29 34.81
N SER A 349 -13.29 -12.84 34.68
CA SER A 349 -14.10 -13.06 33.49
C SER A 349 -14.13 -11.84 32.57
N ILE A 350 -13.66 -12.00 31.33
CA ILE A 350 -13.91 -11.08 30.22
C ILE A 350 -14.86 -11.77 29.24
N PRO A 351 -16.15 -11.38 29.17
CA PRO A 351 -17.13 -12.12 28.40
C PRO A 351 -16.91 -11.98 26.89
N GLY A 352 -17.22 -13.05 26.15
CA GLY A 352 -17.15 -13.10 24.69
C GLY A 352 -15.79 -13.52 24.14
N THR A 353 -15.70 -13.61 22.81
CA THR A 353 -14.51 -14.11 22.11
C THR A 353 -13.75 -13.05 21.32
N GLY A 354 -14.36 -11.88 21.12
CA GLY A 354 -13.78 -10.70 20.47
C GLY A 354 -13.41 -9.62 21.48
N PHE A 355 -12.51 -8.72 21.11
CA PHE A 355 -12.05 -7.63 21.97
C PHE A 355 -13.20 -6.65 22.32
N PRO A 356 -13.47 -6.33 23.61
CA PRO A 356 -14.64 -5.57 24.03
C PRO A 356 -14.40 -4.06 24.16
N GLY A 357 -13.76 -3.42 23.17
CA GLY A 357 -13.56 -1.97 23.18
C GLY A 357 -14.86 -1.15 23.12
N ALA A 358 -14.77 0.15 23.45
CA ALA A 358 -15.90 1.08 23.50
C ALA A 358 -17.06 0.65 24.42
N LYS A 359 -16.73 -0.10 25.49
CA LYS A 359 -17.66 -0.56 26.52
C LYS A 359 -17.17 -0.18 27.90
N ASP A 360 -18.11 -0.10 28.84
CA ASP A 360 -17.79 0.09 30.24
C ASP A 360 -17.01 -1.11 30.80
N ALA A 361 -15.79 -0.85 31.26
CA ALA A 361 -14.85 -1.82 31.80
C ALA A 361 -15.11 -2.14 33.27
N ARG A 362 -15.96 -1.37 33.98
CA ARG A 362 -16.26 -1.57 35.41
C ARG A 362 -16.61 -3.01 35.78
N PRO A 363 -17.44 -3.77 35.02
CA PRO A 363 -17.74 -5.17 35.36
C PRO A 363 -16.51 -6.09 35.42
N PHE A 364 -15.42 -5.74 34.74
CA PHE A 364 -14.14 -6.43 34.89
C PHE A 364 -13.29 -5.81 36.01
N GLU A 365 -13.22 -4.48 36.06
CA GLU A 365 -12.38 -3.74 37.01
C GLU A 365 -12.75 -3.95 38.49
N THR A 366 -14.00 -4.32 38.78
CA THR A 366 -14.47 -4.57 40.15
C THR A 366 -14.28 -6.02 40.62
N GLN A 367 -13.78 -6.92 39.78
CA GLN A 367 -13.54 -8.31 40.18
C GLN A 367 -12.35 -8.40 41.15
N ALA A 368 -12.39 -9.36 42.07
CA ALA A 368 -11.56 -9.39 43.27
C ALA A 368 -10.04 -9.31 43.01
N GLU A 369 -9.56 -9.89 41.91
CA GLU A 369 -8.13 -9.98 41.57
C GLU A 369 -7.71 -9.07 40.42
N VAL A 370 -8.53 -8.08 40.12
CA VAL A 370 -8.21 -7.02 39.17
C VAL A 370 -7.70 -5.81 39.93
N ARG A 371 -6.63 -5.17 39.43
CA ARG A 371 -6.00 -4.01 40.06
C ARG A 371 -6.05 -2.82 39.10
N THR A 372 -6.53 -1.68 39.59
CA THR A 372 -6.63 -0.44 38.82
C THR A 372 -5.66 0.60 39.34
N PHE A 373 -5.00 1.32 38.43
CA PHE A 373 -4.16 2.48 38.70
C PHE A 373 -4.74 3.67 37.96
N THR A 374 -5.16 4.70 38.68
CA THR A 374 -5.94 5.82 38.12
C THR A 374 -5.30 7.16 38.45
N THR A 375 -5.29 8.11 37.50
CA THR A 375 -4.84 9.48 37.76
C THR A 375 -5.81 10.23 38.67
N GLU A 376 -5.36 11.37 39.21
CA GLU A 376 -6.29 12.42 39.62
C GLU A 376 -7.14 12.92 38.44
N PRO A 377 -8.29 13.60 38.67
CA PRO A 377 -9.02 14.24 37.59
C PRO A 377 -8.05 15.15 36.85
N LEU A 378 -8.04 15.03 35.52
CA LEU A 378 -7.14 15.81 34.69
C LEU A 378 -7.51 17.30 34.81
N ALA A 379 -6.52 18.12 35.16
CA ALA A 379 -6.70 19.57 35.25
C ALA A 379 -6.89 20.22 33.87
N GLU A 380 -6.35 19.59 32.83
CA GLU A 380 -6.45 19.99 31.43
C GLU A 380 -6.54 18.74 30.53
N PRO A 381 -7.07 18.84 29.31
CA PRO A 381 -7.15 17.71 28.40
C PRO A 381 -5.77 17.14 28.04
N VAL A 382 -5.64 15.82 28.00
CA VAL A 382 -4.40 15.10 27.66
C VAL A 382 -4.58 14.29 26.39
N GLU A 383 -3.79 14.55 25.36
CA GLU A 383 -3.82 13.82 24.09
C GLU A 383 -2.78 12.69 24.06
N TRP A 384 -3.21 11.48 23.69
CA TRP A 384 -2.36 10.34 23.33
C TRP A 384 -2.60 9.98 21.87
N THR A 385 -1.59 10.14 21.00
CA THR A 385 -1.66 9.78 19.58
C THR A 385 -0.40 9.02 19.17
N GLY A 386 -0.53 7.71 18.97
CA GLY A 386 0.58 6.80 18.59
C GLY A 386 0.50 5.45 19.30
N LEU A 387 1.66 4.81 19.48
CA LEU A 387 1.81 3.52 20.15
C LEU A 387 1.95 3.68 21.66
N VAL A 388 1.01 3.11 22.43
CA VAL A 388 1.08 3.04 23.88
C VAL A 388 1.90 1.81 24.28
N LYS A 389 2.85 2.00 25.19
CA LYS A 389 3.73 0.93 25.68
C LYS A 389 3.60 0.77 27.19
N VAL A 390 4.03 -0.37 27.71
CA VAL A 390 4.12 -0.61 29.14
C VAL A 390 5.49 -1.17 29.51
N GLU A 391 5.97 -0.78 30.68
CA GLU A 391 7.08 -1.44 31.37
C GLU A 391 6.61 -1.83 32.76
N LEU A 392 6.33 -3.12 32.96
CA LEU A 392 5.96 -3.68 34.26
C LEU A 392 7.16 -4.33 34.91
N TRP A 393 7.45 -3.96 36.15
CA TRP A 393 8.26 -4.77 37.04
C TRP A 393 7.33 -5.65 37.85
N ALA A 394 7.39 -6.95 37.62
CA ALA A 394 6.49 -7.90 38.25
C ALA A 394 7.22 -9.14 38.76
N SER A 395 6.73 -9.72 39.86
CA SER A 395 7.15 -11.03 40.36
C SER A 395 5.94 -11.94 40.49
N SER A 396 6.18 -13.25 40.49
CA SER A 396 5.16 -14.27 40.74
C SER A 396 5.72 -15.33 41.68
N THR A 397 4.88 -15.98 42.47
CA THR A 397 5.24 -17.25 43.15
C THR A 397 5.34 -18.42 42.17
N ALA A 398 4.81 -18.28 40.96
CA ALA A 398 4.90 -19.27 39.89
C ALA A 398 6.11 -19.05 38.99
N ARG A 399 6.42 -20.08 38.18
CA ARG A 399 7.48 -20.03 37.16
C ARG A 399 7.03 -19.37 35.86
N ASP A 400 5.72 -19.21 35.67
CA ASP A 400 5.12 -18.50 34.55
C ASP A 400 3.73 -18.01 34.95
N THR A 401 3.24 -16.96 34.29
CA THR A 401 1.90 -16.38 34.47
C THR A 401 1.63 -15.44 33.29
N ASP A 402 0.39 -14.98 33.13
CA ASP A 402 0.06 -13.91 32.19
C ASP A 402 -0.13 -12.58 32.95
N PHE A 403 0.11 -11.46 32.26
CA PHE A 403 -0.22 -10.11 32.71
C PHE A 403 -1.05 -9.42 31.62
N LEU A 404 -2.29 -9.10 31.94
CA LEU A 404 -3.22 -8.35 31.09
C LEU A 404 -3.11 -6.88 31.45
N VAL A 405 -2.90 -6.01 30.45
CA VAL A 405 -2.89 -4.56 30.63
C VAL A 405 -4.00 -3.95 29.79
N ARG A 406 -4.87 -3.17 30.42
CA ARG A 406 -5.98 -2.47 29.78
C ARG A 406 -5.89 -0.98 30.07
N VAL A 407 -6.30 -0.15 29.12
CA VAL A 407 -6.36 1.31 29.30
C VAL A 407 -7.79 1.78 29.07
N SER A 408 -8.30 2.58 29.99
CA SER A 408 -9.66 3.13 29.96
C SER A 408 -9.67 4.64 30.19
N ASP A 409 -10.66 5.31 29.61
CA ASP A 409 -11.03 6.69 29.92
C ASP A 409 -12.14 6.70 31.00
N VAL A 410 -11.87 7.26 32.18
CA VAL A 410 -12.83 7.32 33.29
C VAL A 410 -13.54 8.66 33.28
N TYR A 411 -14.84 8.61 33.01
CA TYR A 411 -15.71 9.77 32.97
C TYR A 411 -16.01 10.31 34.38
N PRO A 412 -16.36 11.59 34.53
CA PRO A 412 -16.79 12.18 35.80
C PRO A 412 -18.01 11.49 36.42
N ASP A 413 -18.88 10.89 35.60
CA ASP A 413 -20.03 10.09 36.05
C ASP A 413 -19.67 8.67 36.53
N GLY A 414 -18.39 8.33 36.49
CA GLY A 414 -17.83 7.07 36.97
C GLY A 414 -17.80 5.94 35.94
N ARG A 415 -18.33 6.11 34.71
CA ARG A 415 -18.11 5.13 33.63
C ARG A 415 -16.62 4.99 33.33
N SER A 416 -16.14 3.77 33.05
CA SER A 416 -14.76 3.54 32.62
C SER A 416 -14.74 2.94 31.23
N MET A 417 -14.52 3.74 30.20
CA MET A 417 -14.66 3.29 28.82
C MET A 417 -13.35 2.67 28.30
N LEU A 418 -13.39 1.39 27.97
CA LEU A 418 -12.22 0.64 27.50
C LEU A 418 -11.74 1.13 26.13
N LEU A 419 -10.45 1.44 26.04
CA LEU A 419 -9.78 1.85 24.81
C LEU A 419 -9.03 0.69 24.14
N MET A 420 -8.14 0.05 24.91
CA MET A 420 -7.25 -1.00 24.42
C MET A 420 -6.93 -2.00 25.53
N ASP A 421 -6.50 -3.19 25.13
CA ASP A 421 -6.15 -4.32 25.98
C ASP A 421 -5.08 -5.15 25.29
N TYR A 422 -4.08 -5.57 26.04
CA TYR A 422 -3.09 -6.51 25.53
C TYR A 422 -2.65 -7.51 26.62
N PRO A 423 -2.60 -8.81 26.30
CA PRO A 423 -2.04 -9.81 27.19
C PRO A 423 -0.53 -9.93 26.99
N ARG A 424 0.22 -10.29 28.04
CA ARG A 424 1.62 -10.73 27.91
C ARG A 424 1.88 -11.94 28.79
N ARG A 425 2.27 -13.05 28.16
CA ARG A 425 2.75 -14.23 28.87
C ARG A 425 4.19 -14.05 29.32
N ALA A 426 4.46 -14.23 30.61
CA ALA A 426 5.72 -13.85 31.24
C ALA A 426 6.94 -14.63 30.74
N ARG A 427 6.76 -15.89 30.32
CA ARG A 427 7.85 -16.67 29.71
C ARG A 427 8.41 -16.06 28.42
N TYR A 428 7.64 -15.19 27.75
CA TYR A 428 8.04 -14.51 26.51
C TYR A 428 8.47 -13.07 26.72
N ARG A 429 8.85 -12.67 27.94
CA ARG A 429 9.25 -11.27 28.23
C ARG A 429 10.49 -10.79 27.46
N GLU A 430 11.33 -11.70 26.98
CA GLU A 430 12.59 -11.38 26.27
C GLU A 430 12.55 -11.72 24.77
N GLY A 431 11.38 -12.08 24.25
CA GLY A 431 11.21 -12.52 22.88
C GLY A 431 10.17 -13.63 22.80
N PHE A 432 9.69 -13.91 21.59
CA PHE A 432 8.73 -14.99 21.35
C PHE A 432 9.38 -16.26 20.78
N ASP A 433 10.63 -16.18 20.34
CA ASP A 433 11.44 -17.24 19.74
C ASP A 433 11.96 -18.25 20.77
N HIS A 434 12.01 -17.89 22.05
CA HIS A 434 12.43 -18.76 23.14
C HIS A 434 11.67 -18.46 24.44
N GLU A 435 11.71 -19.40 25.39
CA GLU A 435 11.16 -19.20 26.72
C GLU A 435 12.26 -18.77 27.71
N LYS A 436 11.91 -17.82 28.58
CA LYS A 436 12.65 -17.54 29.81
C LYS A 436 11.69 -17.59 30.97
N LEU A 437 11.74 -18.61 31.81
CA LEU A 437 10.82 -18.72 32.95
C LEU A 437 11.10 -17.64 34.01
N LEU A 438 10.09 -17.31 34.81
CA LEU A 438 10.25 -16.51 36.01
C LEU A 438 10.95 -17.31 37.09
N LYS A 439 11.72 -16.63 37.92
CA LYS A 439 12.20 -17.16 39.19
C LYS A 439 11.19 -16.77 40.27
N PRO A 440 10.58 -17.73 40.99
CA PRO A 440 9.59 -17.42 42.01
C PRO A 440 10.06 -16.35 43.00
N GLY A 441 9.26 -15.30 43.18
CA GLY A 441 9.52 -14.19 44.10
C GLY A 441 10.48 -13.12 43.60
N GLU A 442 11.24 -13.34 42.52
CA GLU A 442 12.17 -12.35 41.97
C GLU A 442 11.45 -11.39 41.00
N PRO A 443 11.61 -10.05 41.13
CA PRO A 443 11.10 -9.10 40.15
C PRO A 443 11.75 -9.27 38.77
N ALA A 444 10.94 -9.28 37.72
CA ALA A 444 11.35 -9.28 36.33
C ALA A 444 10.68 -8.13 35.57
N LYS A 445 11.38 -7.55 34.60
CA LYS A 445 10.82 -6.53 33.71
C LYS A 445 10.07 -7.19 32.54
N LEU A 446 8.84 -6.77 32.30
CA LEU A 446 8.05 -7.08 31.12
C LEU A 446 7.79 -5.77 30.37
N ALA A 447 8.39 -5.62 29.18
CA ALA A 447 8.20 -4.47 28.32
C ALA A 447 7.51 -4.89 27.03
N PHE A 448 6.39 -4.25 26.70
CA PHE A 448 5.62 -4.58 25.50
C PHE A 448 4.72 -3.43 25.04
N ASP A 449 4.27 -3.54 23.79
CA ASP A 449 3.32 -2.62 23.19
C ASP A 449 1.89 -3.03 23.58
N VAL A 450 1.09 -2.07 24.05
CA VAL A 450 -0.31 -2.31 24.46
C VAL A 450 -1.26 -2.10 23.28
N GLY A 451 -1.00 -1.06 22.46
CA GLY A 451 -1.81 -0.81 21.28
C GLY A 451 -1.62 0.57 20.69
N TRP A 452 -2.07 0.73 19.44
CA TRP A 452 -2.14 2.02 18.77
C TRP A 452 -3.42 2.75 19.14
N THR A 453 -3.36 4.07 19.33
CA THR A 453 -4.57 4.89 19.55
C THR A 453 -4.38 6.33 19.10
N SER A 454 -5.48 7.05 19.01
CA SER A 454 -5.52 8.51 19.05
C SER A 454 -6.74 8.94 19.88
N ILE A 455 -6.50 9.54 21.05
CA ILE A 455 -7.53 9.99 21.98
C ILE A 455 -7.12 11.24 22.73
N ILE A 456 -8.08 12.12 23.02
CA ILE A 456 -7.96 13.19 24.00
C ILE A 456 -8.81 12.84 25.22
N PHE A 457 -8.15 12.58 26.35
CA PHE A 457 -8.80 12.46 27.66
C PHE A 457 -9.22 13.86 28.10
N ASN A 458 -10.51 14.08 28.35
CA ASN A 458 -11.04 15.42 28.62
C ASN A 458 -10.63 15.93 30.02
N GLN A 459 -10.73 17.23 30.25
CA GLN A 459 -10.62 17.81 31.58
C GLN A 459 -11.65 17.17 32.52
N GLY A 460 -11.27 16.87 33.76
CA GLY A 460 -12.10 16.21 34.76
C GLY A 460 -12.21 14.68 34.61
N HIS A 461 -11.85 14.12 33.45
CA HIS A 461 -11.69 12.67 33.29
C HIS A 461 -10.45 12.16 34.02
N ARG A 462 -10.30 10.83 34.09
CA ARG A 462 -9.08 10.19 34.58
C ARG A 462 -8.59 9.14 33.60
N ILE A 463 -7.28 8.97 33.54
CA ILE A 463 -6.66 7.86 32.81
C ILE A 463 -6.55 6.68 33.77
N ARG A 464 -7.06 5.51 33.36
CA ARG A 464 -6.97 4.27 34.16
C ARG A 464 -6.18 3.20 33.42
N VAL A 465 -5.26 2.58 34.14
CA VAL A 465 -4.56 1.35 33.75
C VAL A 465 -5.07 0.22 34.62
N THR A 466 -5.57 -0.84 34.01
CA THR A 466 -6.09 -2.02 34.68
C THR A 466 -5.15 -3.20 34.45
N ILE A 467 -4.77 -3.90 35.52
CA ILE A 467 -3.89 -5.07 35.52
C ILE A 467 -4.62 -6.28 36.10
N ALA A 468 -4.51 -7.41 35.42
CA ALA A 468 -4.98 -8.71 35.89
C ALA A 468 -4.07 -9.82 35.35
N SER A 469 -4.27 -11.08 35.76
CA SER A 469 -3.52 -12.23 35.23
C SER A 469 -4.39 -13.32 34.59
N THR A 470 -5.71 -13.13 34.61
CA THR A 470 -6.71 -14.03 34.02
C THR A 470 -7.81 -13.22 33.35
N GLY A 471 -8.41 -13.74 32.28
CA GLY A 471 -9.43 -13.04 31.50
C GLY A 471 -10.31 -13.97 30.66
N ALA A 472 -10.61 -15.17 31.17
CA ALA A 472 -11.35 -16.19 30.41
C ALA A 472 -12.83 -15.77 30.21
N PRO A 473 -13.51 -16.18 29.11
CA PRO A 473 -13.00 -16.99 28.00
C PRO A 473 -12.26 -16.19 26.91
N LEU A 474 -12.10 -14.86 27.02
CA LEU A 474 -11.40 -14.09 25.99
C LEU A 474 -9.92 -14.48 25.90
N TYR A 475 -9.25 -14.54 27.06
CA TYR A 475 -7.89 -15.05 27.22
C TYR A 475 -7.93 -16.30 28.09
N GLU A 476 -7.63 -17.45 27.50
CA GLU A 476 -7.56 -18.71 28.21
C GLU A 476 -6.45 -18.67 29.29
N PRO A 477 -6.70 -19.20 30.51
CA PRO A 477 -5.78 -19.00 31.64
C PRO A 477 -4.41 -19.65 31.43
N ASN A 478 -3.36 -19.00 31.95
CA ASN A 478 -2.06 -19.64 32.11
C ASN A 478 -2.14 -20.73 33.20
N PRO A 479 -1.62 -21.94 32.99
CA PRO A 479 -1.59 -22.98 34.04
C PRO A 479 -0.66 -22.65 35.23
N GLN A 480 0.24 -21.69 35.05
CA GLN A 480 1.20 -21.20 36.05
C GLN A 480 2.24 -22.22 36.53
N THR A 481 2.45 -23.30 35.76
CA THR A 481 3.42 -24.36 36.09
C THR A 481 4.81 -24.11 35.49
N GLY A 482 4.87 -23.32 34.41
CA GLY A 482 6.06 -23.23 33.55
C GLY A 482 6.28 -24.47 32.67
N GLY A 483 5.31 -25.39 32.61
CA GLY A 483 5.34 -26.55 31.72
C GLY A 483 4.99 -26.22 30.26
N PRO A 484 4.99 -27.24 29.38
CA PRO A 484 4.61 -27.09 27.99
C PRO A 484 3.22 -26.50 27.80
N GLN A 485 3.02 -25.79 26.68
CA GLN A 485 1.69 -25.30 26.29
C GLN A 485 0.90 -26.45 25.67
N THR A 486 -0.30 -26.71 26.20
CA THR A 486 -1.12 -27.87 25.82
C THR A 486 -2.48 -27.43 25.25
N ILE A 487 -3.08 -28.30 24.43
CA ILE A 487 -4.44 -28.10 23.90
C ILE A 487 -5.47 -28.23 25.02
N GLU A 488 -5.36 -29.30 25.83
CA GLU A 488 -6.19 -29.49 27.01
C GLU A 488 -5.61 -28.74 28.21
N PHE A 489 -6.48 -28.17 29.03
CA PHE A 489 -6.04 -27.42 30.22
C PHE A 489 -5.38 -28.38 31.24
N PRO A 490 -4.13 -28.11 31.68
CA PRO A 490 -3.41 -29.01 32.59
C PRO A 490 -4.09 -29.15 33.96
N LYS A 491 -4.19 -30.40 34.45
CA LYS A 491 -4.76 -30.70 35.78
C LYS A 491 -3.85 -30.28 36.93
N ASP A 492 -2.56 -30.10 36.67
CA ASP A 492 -1.55 -29.68 37.64
C ASP A 492 -1.34 -28.15 37.67
N ALA A 493 -2.27 -27.39 37.08
CA ALA A 493 -2.28 -25.94 37.16
C ALA A 493 -2.23 -25.45 38.62
N LYS A 494 -1.56 -24.33 38.84
CA LYS A 494 -1.27 -23.82 40.19
C LYS A 494 -1.88 -22.45 40.39
N VAL A 495 -2.32 -22.16 41.61
CA VAL A 495 -2.60 -20.78 42.05
C VAL A 495 -1.27 -20.07 42.33
N ALA A 496 -1.19 -18.78 42.01
CA ALA A 496 0.00 -17.97 42.21
C ALA A 496 -0.35 -16.59 42.79
N THR A 497 0.54 -16.04 43.60
CA THR A 497 0.50 -14.63 43.97
C THR A 497 1.38 -13.85 42.98
N ASN A 498 0.76 -12.91 42.28
CA ASN A 498 1.45 -12.00 41.38
C ASN A 498 1.58 -10.63 42.05
N THR A 499 2.69 -9.95 41.80
CA THR A 499 3.02 -8.67 42.42
C THR A 499 3.52 -7.69 41.37
N ILE A 500 2.90 -6.51 41.29
CA ILE A 500 3.40 -5.37 40.51
C ILE A 500 4.21 -4.47 41.43
N HIS A 501 5.48 -4.28 41.10
CA HIS A 501 6.39 -3.42 41.84
C HIS A 501 6.31 -2.00 41.29
N HIS A 502 6.31 -1.02 42.20
CA HIS A 502 6.24 0.41 41.88
C HIS A 502 7.11 1.24 42.84
N SER A 503 8.25 0.68 43.23
CA SER A 503 9.27 1.37 44.03
C SER A 503 10.19 2.22 43.14
N GLN A 504 11.05 3.03 43.76
CA GLN A 504 12.07 3.81 43.05
C GLN A 504 12.98 2.94 42.16
N LEU A 505 13.34 1.72 42.61
CA LEU A 505 14.16 0.79 41.84
C LEU A 505 13.37 0.05 40.76
N PHE A 506 12.08 -0.21 41.02
CA PHE A 506 11.19 -1.00 40.18
C PHE A 506 9.96 -0.19 39.81
N ALA A 507 10.15 0.86 39.00
CA ALA A 507 9.13 1.84 38.68
C ALA A 507 8.26 1.39 37.49
N SER A 508 7.26 0.55 37.74
CA SER A 508 6.28 0.15 36.70
C SER A 508 5.55 1.37 36.13
N ARG A 509 5.34 1.38 34.80
CA ARG A 509 4.75 2.54 34.10
C ARG A 509 4.07 2.16 32.79
N ILE A 510 3.07 2.96 32.43
CA ILE A 510 2.59 3.09 31.05
C ILE A 510 3.32 4.26 30.39
N ILE A 511 3.70 4.11 29.12
CA ILE A 511 4.41 5.12 28.33
C ILE A 511 3.48 5.56 27.21
N ALA A 512 3.03 6.81 27.30
CA ALA A 512 2.06 7.42 26.41
C ALA A 512 2.73 8.25 25.31
N PRO A 513 2.21 8.21 24.07
CA PRO A 513 2.69 9.05 22.98
C PRO A 513 1.98 10.41 23.00
N THR A 514 2.56 11.38 23.69
CA THR A 514 1.98 12.73 23.80
C THR A 514 2.48 13.65 22.68
N PRO A 515 1.62 14.50 22.05
CA PRO A 515 2.09 15.50 21.10
C PRO A 515 3.12 16.45 21.72
N SER A 516 4.03 16.98 20.90
CA SER A 516 5.01 17.98 21.37
C SER A 516 4.30 19.21 21.96
N ALA A 517 4.75 19.64 23.14
CA ALA A 517 4.25 20.85 23.82
C ALA A 517 4.42 22.13 22.97
N ASP A 518 5.40 22.14 22.05
CA ASP A 518 5.67 23.27 21.15
C ASP A 518 4.83 23.26 19.87
N ALA A 519 4.09 22.19 19.59
CA ALA A 519 3.26 22.08 18.38
C ALA A 519 2.25 23.25 18.22
N PRO A 520 1.57 23.75 19.27
CA PRO A 520 0.73 24.95 19.17
C PRO A 520 1.51 26.20 18.74
N GLY A 521 2.72 26.40 19.26
CA GLY A 521 3.59 27.53 18.89
C GLY A 521 4.00 27.47 17.42
N VAL A 522 4.38 26.27 16.93
CA VAL A 522 4.66 26.05 15.51
C VAL A 522 3.43 26.33 14.64
N ARG A 523 2.24 25.88 15.04
CA ARG A 523 1.00 26.17 14.32
C ARG A 523 0.71 27.68 14.26
N ALA A 524 0.98 28.42 15.33
CA ALA A 524 0.78 29.87 15.37
C ALA A 524 1.74 30.59 14.41
N VAL A 525 3.02 30.20 14.37
CA VAL A 525 4.00 30.69 13.38
C VAL A 525 3.48 30.50 11.96
N LEU A 526 3.02 29.29 11.63
CA LEU A 526 2.54 28.96 10.29
C LEU A 526 1.25 29.71 9.92
N ARG A 527 0.31 29.89 10.86
CA ARG A 527 -0.90 30.70 10.63
C ARG A 527 -0.55 32.17 10.38
N ALA A 528 0.41 32.73 11.13
CA ALA A 528 0.89 34.08 10.92
C ALA A 528 1.55 34.25 9.55
N LEU A 529 2.37 33.27 9.15
CA LEU A 529 3.01 33.24 7.83
C LEU A 529 1.98 33.17 6.69
N GLY A 530 1.01 32.25 6.80
CA GLY A 530 -0.08 32.09 5.83
C GLY A 530 -0.96 33.33 5.68
N ALA A 531 -1.03 34.16 6.72
CA ALA A 531 -1.74 35.44 6.72
C ALA A 531 -0.86 36.65 6.33
N GLY A 532 0.41 36.45 5.99
CA GLY A 532 1.33 37.53 5.63
C GLY A 532 1.75 38.45 6.80
N ARG A 533 1.58 38.02 8.05
CA ARG A 533 1.83 38.82 9.26
C ARG A 533 3.27 38.63 9.79
N ALA A 534 4.25 39.20 9.09
CA ALA A 534 5.67 38.98 9.36
C ALA A 534 6.12 39.31 10.81
N ALA A 535 5.59 40.36 11.43
CA ALA A 535 5.90 40.72 12.83
C ALA A 535 5.41 39.65 13.82
N GLU A 536 4.25 39.04 13.54
CA GLU A 536 3.67 37.98 14.37
C GLU A 536 4.43 36.66 14.20
N VAL A 537 4.91 36.34 13.00
CA VAL A 537 5.81 35.19 12.76
C VAL A 537 7.02 35.27 13.70
N ALA A 538 7.67 36.43 13.77
CA ALA A 538 8.84 36.63 14.65
C ALA A 538 8.49 36.55 16.13
N ALA A 539 7.31 37.01 16.55
CA ALA A 539 6.83 36.91 17.93
C ALA A 539 6.52 35.47 18.32
N GLN A 540 5.79 34.73 17.48
CA GLN A 540 5.40 33.34 17.75
C GLN A 540 6.60 32.38 17.73
N LEU A 541 7.62 32.63 16.89
CA LEU A 541 8.86 31.85 16.90
C LEU A 541 9.55 31.87 18.26
N LYS A 542 9.52 33.01 18.98
CA LYS A 542 10.14 33.15 20.30
C LYS A 542 9.43 32.32 21.38
N LEU A 543 8.18 31.94 21.16
CA LEU A 543 7.37 31.16 22.11
C LEU A 543 7.58 29.65 21.99
N ILE A 544 8.23 29.17 20.92
CA ILE A 544 8.68 27.76 20.81
C ILE A 544 9.80 27.56 21.81
N ALA A 545 9.61 26.75 22.84
CA ALA A 545 10.56 26.56 23.94
C ALA A 545 11.82 25.79 23.49
N ASP A 546 11.66 24.76 22.65
CA ASP A 546 12.78 24.00 22.10
C ASP A 546 13.59 24.84 21.07
N PRO A 547 14.86 25.17 21.36
CA PRO A 547 15.70 25.98 20.48
C PRO A 547 16.05 25.28 19.16
N GLN A 548 16.21 23.95 19.14
CA GLN A 548 16.51 23.20 17.93
C GLN A 548 15.28 23.15 17.01
N LEU A 549 14.10 22.93 17.59
CA LEU A 549 12.86 22.98 16.84
C LEU A 549 12.62 24.38 16.26
N ARG A 550 12.84 25.43 17.06
CA ARG A 550 12.72 26.82 16.62
C ARG A 550 13.60 27.12 15.41
N GLU A 551 14.88 26.74 15.46
CA GLU A 551 15.82 26.92 14.35
C GLU A 551 15.37 26.15 13.10
N ARG A 552 14.93 24.90 13.27
CA ARG A 552 14.39 24.09 12.18
C ARG A 552 13.17 24.74 11.53
N VAL A 553 12.20 25.24 12.30
CA VAL A 553 11.02 25.94 11.76
C VAL A 553 11.46 27.19 11.00
N GLN A 554 12.40 27.97 11.56
CA GLN A 554 12.90 29.19 10.94
C GLN A 554 13.54 28.92 9.56
N LYS A 555 14.27 27.80 9.41
CA LYS A 555 14.89 27.38 8.15
C LYS A 555 13.89 27.06 7.04
N GLU A 556 12.68 26.60 7.39
CA GLU A 556 11.63 26.25 6.41
C GLU A 556 10.82 27.47 5.93
N LEU A 557 10.81 28.57 6.68
CA LEU A 557 9.98 29.74 6.36
C LEU A 557 10.21 30.32 4.96
N PRO A 558 11.45 30.45 4.42
CA PRO A 558 11.66 30.97 3.07
C PRO A 558 10.98 30.13 1.97
N ALA A 559 11.03 28.80 2.08
CA ALA A 559 10.40 27.91 1.12
C ALA A 559 8.86 27.99 1.18
N LEU A 560 8.30 28.05 2.40
CA LEU A 560 6.87 28.24 2.63
C LEU A 560 6.39 29.61 2.12
N GLN A 561 7.19 30.66 2.32
CA GLN A 561 6.90 31.99 1.79
C GLN A 561 6.90 32.01 0.25
N ALA A 562 7.86 31.31 -0.38
CA ALA A 562 7.89 31.18 -1.84
C ALA A 562 6.68 30.42 -2.38
N ALA A 563 6.20 29.40 -1.67
CA ALA A 563 4.99 28.67 -2.03
C ALA A 563 3.74 29.56 -2.01
N LEU A 564 3.63 30.47 -1.03
CA LEU A 564 2.53 31.45 -0.97
C LEU A 564 2.53 32.41 -2.16
N ALA A 565 3.70 32.80 -2.66
CA ALA A 565 3.82 33.79 -3.74
C ALA A 565 3.13 33.36 -5.05
N PHE A 566 3.12 32.06 -5.35
CA PHE A 566 2.46 31.51 -6.55
C PHE A 566 1.04 31.03 -6.30
N ARG A 567 0.54 31.08 -5.06
CA ARG A 567 -0.69 30.40 -4.67
C ARG A 567 -1.92 30.89 -5.44
N SER A 568 -2.12 32.20 -5.53
CA SER A 568 -3.27 32.75 -6.23
C SER A 568 -3.28 32.37 -7.71
N GLN A 569 -2.11 32.39 -8.36
CA GLN A 569 -1.97 31.93 -9.74
C GLN A 569 -2.25 30.42 -9.86
N ALA A 570 -1.68 29.61 -8.96
CA ALA A 570 -1.88 28.16 -8.95
C ALA A 570 -3.36 27.78 -8.75
N GLN A 571 -4.09 28.49 -7.88
CA GLN A 571 -5.53 28.29 -7.70
C GLN A 571 -6.34 28.67 -8.95
N ALA A 572 -5.96 29.75 -9.63
CA ALA A 572 -6.60 30.14 -10.88
C ALA A 572 -6.34 29.12 -12.01
N VAL A 573 -5.12 28.57 -12.08
CA VAL A 573 -4.80 27.48 -13.02
C VAL A 573 -5.57 26.21 -12.68
N ASP A 574 -5.70 25.87 -11.39
CA ASP A 574 -6.47 24.71 -10.94
C ASP A 574 -7.95 24.82 -11.34
N ALA A 575 -8.59 25.95 -11.05
CA ALA A 575 -9.96 26.21 -11.48
C ALA A 575 -10.11 26.13 -13.01
N ALA A 576 -9.21 26.78 -13.77
CA ALA A 576 -9.25 26.77 -15.23
C ALA A 576 -8.97 25.37 -15.83
N ALA A 577 -8.17 24.54 -15.15
CA ALA A 577 -7.95 23.15 -15.54
C ALA A 577 -9.22 22.33 -15.31
N GLN A 578 -9.88 22.48 -14.16
CA GLN A 578 -11.14 21.80 -13.86
C GLN A 578 -12.27 22.18 -14.82
N GLU A 579 -12.39 23.46 -15.16
CA GLU A 579 -13.34 23.96 -16.18
C GLU A 579 -13.10 23.32 -17.55
N ALA A 580 -11.83 23.05 -17.89
CA ALA A 580 -11.45 22.38 -19.13
C ALA A 580 -11.58 20.84 -19.06
N GLY A 581 -12.14 20.29 -17.98
CA GLY A 581 -12.26 18.85 -17.75
C GLY A 581 -10.94 18.17 -17.37
N GLY A 582 -9.94 18.95 -16.99
CA GLY A 582 -8.64 18.50 -16.55
C GLY A 582 -8.56 18.29 -15.04
N LEU A 583 -7.44 17.72 -14.61
CA LEU A 583 -7.16 17.33 -13.24
C LEU A 583 -5.80 17.87 -12.80
N THR A 584 -5.71 18.24 -11.54
CA THR A 584 -4.50 18.78 -10.94
C THR A 584 -3.99 17.92 -9.80
N ALA A 585 -2.72 18.08 -9.46
CA ALA A 585 -2.16 17.54 -8.23
C ALA A 585 -1.35 18.61 -7.50
N TRP A 586 -1.57 18.66 -6.19
CA TRP A 586 -0.93 19.59 -5.27
C TRP A 586 0.00 18.83 -4.35
N ALA A 587 1.25 19.27 -4.23
CA ALA A 587 2.21 18.70 -3.29
C ALA A 587 2.33 19.57 -2.02
N ALA A 588 2.74 18.96 -0.92
CA ALA A 588 3.19 19.70 0.25
C ALA A 588 4.51 20.42 -0.09
N SER A 589 4.60 21.71 0.24
CA SER A 589 5.88 22.45 0.22
C SER A 589 6.67 22.30 1.52
N ALA A 590 5.97 21.93 2.61
CA ALA A 590 6.54 21.70 3.90
C ALA A 590 7.17 20.29 3.98
N PRO A 591 8.30 20.13 4.71
CA PRO A 591 8.84 18.82 5.00
C PRO A 591 7.88 17.99 5.87
N GLY A 592 7.97 16.67 5.78
CA GLY A 592 7.09 15.73 6.49
C GLY A 592 7.00 16.00 7.99
N TRP A 593 8.16 16.20 8.65
CA TRP A 593 8.22 16.49 10.09
C TRP A 593 7.40 17.71 10.52
N LEU A 594 7.34 18.75 9.69
CA LEU A 594 6.58 19.96 9.99
C LEU A 594 5.08 19.70 9.81
N THR A 595 4.71 18.84 8.87
CA THR A 595 3.34 18.37 8.69
C THR A 595 2.87 17.49 9.83
N ASP A 596 3.72 16.59 10.31
CA ASP A 596 3.39 15.71 11.44
C ASP A 596 3.20 16.52 12.73
N LEU A 597 4.00 17.58 12.90
CA LEU A 597 3.94 18.44 14.08
C LEU A 597 2.76 19.42 14.05
N ALA A 598 2.57 20.13 12.92
CA ALA A 598 1.57 21.20 12.83
C ALA A 598 0.19 20.72 12.35
N GLY A 599 0.14 19.58 11.63
CA GLY A 599 -1.03 19.07 10.94
C GLY A 599 -1.18 19.67 9.53
N SER A 600 -1.71 18.87 8.60
CA SER A 600 -1.82 19.29 7.20
C SER A 600 -2.79 20.44 6.97
N GLU A 601 -3.80 20.63 7.82
CA GLU A 601 -4.78 21.72 7.69
C GLU A 601 -4.11 23.09 7.83
N VAL A 602 -3.20 23.23 8.79
CA VAL A 602 -2.43 24.46 9.00
C VAL A 602 -1.47 24.70 7.84
N LEU A 603 -1.03 23.62 7.17
CA LEU A 603 -0.11 23.69 6.05
C LEU A 603 -0.78 23.72 4.68
N ALA A 604 -2.10 23.49 4.61
CA ALA A 604 -2.87 23.54 3.37
C ALA A 604 -2.63 24.84 2.59
N PRO A 605 -2.45 26.01 3.26
CA PRO A 605 -2.05 27.23 2.59
C PRO A 605 -0.79 27.21 1.74
N PHE A 606 0.16 26.35 2.08
CA PHE A 606 1.48 26.34 1.47
C PHE A 606 1.62 25.25 0.39
N ARG A 607 0.57 24.46 0.12
CA ARG A 607 0.65 23.46 -0.95
C ARG A 607 0.91 24.14 -2.30
N THR A 608 1.70 23.49 -3.14
CA THR A 608 2.04 23.98 -4.48
C THR A 608 1.46 23.07 -5.56
N LEU A 609 0.90 23.66 -6.61
CA LEU A 609 0.46 22.95 -7.79
C LEU A 609 1.70 22.37 -8.52
N VAL A 610 1.77 21.04 -8.63
CA VAL A 610 2.93 20.33 -9.20
C VAL A 610 2.59 19.60 -10.50
N SER A 611 1.32 19.29 -10.73
CA SER A 611 0.87 18.58 -11.92
C SER A 611 -0.42 19.18 -12.45
N VAL A 612 -0.50 19.34 -13.77
CA VAL A 612 -1.71 19.69 -14.51
C VAL A 612 -1.88 18.69 -15.64
N ASN A 613 -3.02 18.00 -15.68
CA ASN A 613 -3.38 17.05 -16.73
C ASN A 613 -4.68 17.51 -17.39
N LEU A 614 -4.61 17.91 -18.65
CA LEU A 614 -5.73 18.44 -19.43
C LEU A 614 -6.26 17.43 -20.46
N TYR A 615 -5.77 16.20 -20.40
CA TYR A 615 -6.24 15.11 -21.24
C TYR A 615 -7.61 14.63 -20.77
N ASN A 616 -8.63 14.85 -21.59
CA ASN A 616 -10.02 14.48 -21.29
C ASN A 616 -10.37 13.03 -21.65
N GLY A 617 -9.40 12.18 -21.99
CA GLY A 617 -9.63 10.77 -22.34
C GLY A 617 -10.10 10.53 -23.78
N ASN A 618 -10.37 11.57 -24.57
CA ASN A 618 -10.72 11.43 -25.98
C ASN A 618 -9.50 10.94 -26.77
N ASN A 619 -9.74 10.04 -27.72
CA ASN A 619 -8.73 9.57 -28.65
C ASN A 619 -9.37 9.45 -30.03
N PRO A 620 -9.22 10.47 -30.89
CA PRO A 620 -9.79 10.47 -32.24
C PRO A 620 -9.35 9.27 -33.09
N LEU A 621 -8.12 8.76 -32.90
CA LEU A 621 -7.62 7.57 -33.61
C LEU A 621 -8.38 6.29 -33.23
N LYS A 622 -9.06 6.27 -32.09
CA LYS A 622 -9.91 5.16 -31.62
C LYS A 622 -11.40 5.45 -31.80
N GLY A 623 -11.76 6.48 -32.58
CA GLY A 623 -13.14 6.91 -32.78
C GLY A 623 -13.79 7.50 -31.51
N LYS A 624 -13.00 7.92 -30.52
CA LYS A 624 -13.49 8.43 -29.25
C LYS A 624 -13.33 9.94 -29.14
N GLY A 625 -14.41 10.69 -29.38
CA GLY A 625 -14.46 12.13 -29.16
C GLY A 625 -13.50 12.95 -30.03
N GLY A 626 -13.57 14.27 -29.90
CA GLY A 626 -12.75 15.22 -30.63
C GLY A 626 -11.57 15.78 -29.83
N LEU A 627 -10.83 16.68 -30.47
CA LEU A 627 -9.79 17.51 -29.85
C LEU A 627 -10.39 18.35 -28.71
N ASN A 628 -9.66 18.49 -27.60
CA ASN A 628 -10.05 19.39 -26.51
C ASN A 628 -9.79 20.84 -26.92
N LEU A 629 -10.81 21.50 -27.49
CA LEU A 629 -10.74 22.88 -27.96
C LEU A 629 -10.70 23.91 -26.81
N ALA A 630 -11.06 23.51 -25.59
CA ALA A 630 -11.03 24.40 -24.42
C ALA A 630 -9.60 24.74 -23.97
N VAL A 631 -8.62 23.93 -24.39
CA VAL A 631 -7.20 24.10 -24.07
C VAL A 631 -6.43 24.35 -25.37
N ASN A 632 -5.95 25.57 -25.53
CA ASN A 632 -5.24 26.05 -26.72
C ASN A 632 -3.99 26.84 -26.33
N ASP A 633 -3.30 27.44 -27.31
CA ASP A 633 -2.09 28.24 -27.06
C ASP A 633 -2.31 29.45 -26.12
N GLU A 634 -3.51 30.05 -26.12
CA GLU A 634 -3.86 31.14 -25.19
C GLU A 634 -4.01 30.62 -23.76
N TRP A 635 -4.64 29.45 -23.59
CA TRP A 635 -4.79 28.80 -22.29
C TRP A 635 -3.42 28.60 -21.60
N LEU A 636 -2.38 28.25 -22.37
CA LEU A 636 -1.03 28.05 -21.85
C LEU A 636 -0.40 29.30 -21.21
N SER A 637 -0.92 30.50 -21.49
CA SER A 637 -0.48 31.73 -20.78
C SER A 637 -0.75 31.67 -19.27
N ARG A 638 -1.77 30.92 -18.85
CA ARG A 638 -2.18 30.79 -17.45
C ARG A 638 -1.12 30.11 -16.59
N VAL A 639 -0.38 29.15 -17.16
CA VAL A 639 0.69 28.41 -16.47
C VAL A 639 2.04 29.14 -16.49
N ALA A 640 2.17 30.26 -17.21
CA ALA A 640 3.44 30.96 -17.36
C ALA A 640 4.05 31.34 -15.99
N GLY A 641 5.31 31.00 -15.77
CA GLY A 641 6.04 31.33 -14.53
C GLY A 641 5.74 30.43 -13.34
N LEU A 642 4.82 29.45 -13.45
CA LEU A 642 4.57 28.45 -12.40
C LEU A 642 5.71 27.44 -12.30
N THR A 643 6.84 27.88 -11.79
CA THR A 643 8.05 27.05 -11.62
C THR A 643 7.87 25.91 -10.62
N THR A 644 6.73 25.80 -9.93
CA THR A 644 6.38 24.63 -9.10
C THR A 644 5.91 23.44 -9.93
N LEU A 645 5.49 23.63 -11.19
CA LEU A 645 5.04 22.55 -12.06
C LEU A 645 6.20 21.63 -12.47
N THR A 646 5.99 20.33 -12.25
CA THR A 646 6.89 19.25 -12.65
C THR A 646 6.26 18.36 -13.73
N ASN A 647 4.93 18.35 -13.86
CA ASN A 647 4.20 17.61 -14.88
C ASN A 647 3.15 18.49 -15.58
N LEU A 648 3.15 18.46 -16.91
CA LEU A 648 2.13 19.10 -17.74
C LEU A 648 1.71 18.14 -18.85
N ASP A 649 0.46 17.67 -18.81
CA ASP A 649 -0.13 16.86 -19.86
C ASP A 649 -1.18 17.67 -20.62
N VAL A 650 -0.93 17.88 -21.91
CA VAL A 650 -1.83 18.58 -22.84
C VAL A 650 -2.17 17.69 -24.03
N ALA A 651 -2.16 16.37 -23.83
CA ALA A 651 -2.50 15.42 -24.87
C ALA A 651 -3.91 15.69 -25.41
N ASN A 652 -4.06 15.56 -26.73
CA ASN A 652 -5.31 15.79 -27.45
C ASN A 652 -5.93 17.19 -27.19
N CYS A 653 -5.13 18.20 -26.85
CA CYS A 653 -5.55 19.61 -26.76
C CYS A 653 -5.21 20.38 -28.05
N ASP A 654 -5.87 21.51 -28.30
CA ASP A 654 -5.66 22.38 -29.48
C ASP A 654 -4.41 23.27 -29.35
N VAL A 655 -3.29 22.68 -28.96
CA VAL A 655 -1.99 23.36 -28.85
C VAL A 655 -1.27 23.29 -30.20
N ARG A 656 -1.06 24.44 -30.86
CA ARG A 656 -0.50 24.51 -32.21
C ARG A 656 0.92 25.07 -32.26
N GLY A 657 1.42 25.67 -31.18
CA GLY A 657 2.82 26.09 -31.09
C GLY A 657 3.07 27.41 -30.37
N PRO A 658 2.37 28.52 -30.69
CA PRO A 658 2.66 29.84 -30.10
C PRO A 658 2.68 29.88 -28.57
N GLY A 659 1.91 29.02 -27.90
CA GLY A 659 1.82 28.93 -26.44
C GLY A 659 3.02 28.25 -25.79
N LEU A 660 3.89 27.56 -26.55
CA LEU A 660 5.11 26.92 -26.02
C LEU A 660 6.07 27.94 -25.38
N LYS A 661 6.00 29.23 -25.75
CA LYS A 661 6.76 30.30 -25.08
C LYS A 661 6.44 30.38 -23.58
N HIS A 662 5.20 30.08 -23.19
CA HIS A 662 4.77 30.05 -21.80
C HIS A 662 5.25 28.77 -21.10
N ILE A 663 5.17 27.62 -21.77
CA ILE A 663 5.74 26.35 -21.26
C ILE A 663 7.25 26.48 -21.02
N GLY A 664 7.98 27.20 -21.88
CA GLY A 664 9.42 27.45 -21.73
C GLY A 664 9.83 28.17 -20.43
N THR A 665 8.88 28.77 -19.71
CA THR A 665 9.10 29.39 -18.39
C THR A 665 9.06 28.40 -17.23
N LEU A 666 8.56 27.17 -17.44
CA LEU A 666 8.37 26.14 -16.42
C LEU A 666 9.70 25.40 -16.13
N LYS A 667 10.66 26.07 -15.49
CA LYS A 667 12.05 25.58 -15.35
C LYS A 667 12.23 24.28 -14.57
N ASN A 668 11.22 23.83 -13.83
CA ASN A 668 11.25 22.56 -13.09
C ASN A 668 10.44 21.44 -13.73
N LEU A 669 9.99 21.61 -14.98
CA LEU A 669 9.21 20.60 -15.68
C LEU A 669 10.05 19.34 -15.96
N GLU A 670 9.59 18.19 -15.46
CA GLU A 670 10.20 16.87 -15.65
C GLU A 670 9.45 16.02 -16.67
N ARG A 671 8.14 16.26 -16.81
CA ARG A 671 7.24 15.50 -17.68
C ARG A 671 6.38 16.45 -18.50
N LEU A 672 6.38 16.23 -19.81
CA LEU A 672 5.57 16.99 -20.76
C LEU A 672 4.96 16.06 -21.80
N ASN A 673 3.69 16.26 -22.14
CA ASN A 673 2.99 15.39 -23.08
C ASN A 673 2.17 16.20 -24.10
N PHE A 674 2.55 16.11 -25.37
CA PHE A 674 1.87 16.70 -26.54
C PHE A 674 1.22 15.63 -27.43
N THR A 675 0.98 14.43 -26.92
CA THR A 675 0.40 13.33 -27.71
C THR A 675 -0.92 13.77 -28.35
N LEU A 676 -1.14 13.47 -29.64
CA LEU A 676 -2.36 13.82 -30.40
C LEU A 676 -2.62 15.33 -30.54
N THR A 677 -1.62 16.19 -30.35
CA THR A 677 -1.78 17.64 -30.58
C THR A 677 -1.49 18.00 -32.04
N PRO A 678 -2.08 19.09 -32.58
CA PRO A 678 -1.78 19.59 -33.93
C PRO A 678 -0.42 20.32 -34.06
N LEU A 679 0.49 20.17 -33.09
CA LEU A 679 1.76 20.88 -32.97
C LEU A 679 2.72 20.64 -34.17
N THR A 680 3.40 21.69 -34.61
CA THR A 680 4.41 21.68 -35.69
C THR A 680 5.77 22.26 -35.23
N ASP A 681 6.80 22.12 -36.07
CA ASP A 681 8.21 22.41 -35.74
C ASP A 681 8.59 23.84 -35.30
N PRO A 682 8.07 24.95 -35.89
CA PRO A 682 8.66 26.29 -35.71
C PRO A 682 8.74 26.83 -34.27
N HIS A 683 7.92 26.29 -33.37
CA HIS A 683 7.80 26.75 -31.99
C HIS A 683 8.58 25.91 -30.98
N LEU A 684 9.22 24.81 -31.40
CA LEU A 684 9.98 23.92 -30.51
C LEU A 684 11.20 24.59 -29.87
N LYS A 685 11.69 25.69 -30.46
CA LYS A 685 12.77 26.53 -29.88
C LYS A 685 12.52 27.00 -28.46
N HIS A 686 11.25 27.14 -28.07
CA HIS A 686 10.89 27.58 -26.72
C HIS A 686 11.11 26.52 -25.64
N LEU A 687 11.28 25.26 -26.03
CA LEU A 687 11.43 24.13 -25.10
C LEU A 687 12.89 23.85 -24.72
N GLY A 688 13.88 24.36 -25.47
CA GLY A 688 15.30 24.03 -25.27
C GLY A 688 15.88 24.41 -23.90
N GLY A 689 15.19 25.28 -23.15
CA GLY A 689 15.58 25.68 -21.79
C GLY A 689 14.99 24.82 -20.66
N LEU A 690 14.26 23.74 -20.97
CA LEU A 690 13.63 22.84 -20.00
C LEU A 690 14.60 21.71 -19.60
N THR A 691 15.76 22.07 -19.06
CA THR A 691 16.89 21.14 -18.85
C THR A 691 16.63 20.02 -17.84
N LYS A 692 15.53 20.08 -17.07
CA LYS A 692 15.08 19.03 -16.15
C LYS A 692 14.10 18.03 -16.77
N LEU A 693 13.74 18.19 -18.04
CA LEU A 693 12.78 17.32 -18.70
C LEU A 693 13.36 15.90 -18.86
N ARG A 694 12.65 14.90 -18.34
CA ARG A 694 13.05 13.48 -18.34
C ARG A 694 12.16 12.64 -19.23
N ILE A 695 10.86 12.91 -19.23
CA ILE A 695 9.87 12.18 -20.01
C ILE A 695 9.14 13.15 -20.91
N PHE A 696 9.15 12.85 -22.21
CA PHE A 696 8.56 13.73 -23.20
C PHE A 696 7.89 12.96 -24.34
N SER A 697 6.68 13.36 -24.73
CA SER A 697 5.95 12.71 -25.83
C SER A 697 5.40 13.73 -26.82
N PHE A 698 5.56 13.39 -28.11
CA PHE A 698 4.95 14.04 -29.26
C PHE A 698 4.16 13.05 -30.12
N ALA A 699 3.81 11.87 -29.59
CA ALA A 699 3.15 10.83 -30.37
C ALA A 699 1.94 11.39 -31.13
N SER A 700 1.86 11.15 -32.43
CA SER A 700 0.81 11.63 -33.33
C SER A 700 0.71 13.16 -33.45
N ALA A 701 1.77 13.89 -33.09
CA ALA A 701 1.92 15.30 -33.44
C ALA A 701 2.38 15.47 -34.90
N LYS A 702 2.33 16.70 -35.41
CA LYS A 702 2.66 17.02 -36.82
C LYS A 702 4.10 17.53 -37.00
N CYS A 703 4.97 17.35 -36.01
CA CYS A 703 6.39 17.73 -36.10
C CYS A 703 7.14 16.79 -37.05
N THR A 704 7.90 17.34 -37.99
CA THR A 704 8.62 16.59 -39.03
C THR A 704 10.07 16.29 -38.64
N GLY A 705 10.62 17.03 -37.67
CA GLY A 705 12.00 16.88 -37.20
C GLY A 705 12.90 18.07 -37.53
N GLU A 706 12.50 18.97 -38.43
CA GLU A 706 13.27 20.18 -38.75
C GLU A 706 13.43 21.11 -37.53
N GLY A 707 12.45 21.12 -36.63
CA GLY A 707 12.48 21.93 -35.41
C GLY A 707 13.25 21.31 -34.23
N PHE A 708 13.79 20.09 -34.38
CA PHE A 708 14.35 19.32 -33.27
C PHE A 708 15.75 19.76 -32.84
N ALA A 709 16.40 20.68 -33.58
CA ALA A 709 17.72 21.20 -33.24
C ALA A 709 17.80 21.76 -31.80
N HIS A 710 16.67 22.26 -31.28
CA HIS A 710 16.56 22.79 -29.94
C HIS A 710 16.31 21.72 -28.86
N LEU A 711 15.88 20.52 -29.24
CA LEU A 711 15.66 19.40 -28.31
C LEU A 711 16.98 18.75 -27.89
N GLY A 712 18.03 18.83 -28.70
CA GLY A 712 19.36 18.29 -28.37
C GLY A 712 19.99 18.89 -27.10
N ALA A 713 19.47 20.01 -26.58
CA ALA A 713 19.90 20.59 -25.31
C ALA A 713 19.30 19.88 -24.07
N LEU A 714 18.28 19.03 -24.24
CA LEU A 714 17.52 18.40 -23.16
C LEU A 714 18.20 17.10 -22.68
N GLN A 715 19.42 17.23 -22.16
CA GLN A 715 20.28 16.09 -21.82
C GLN A 715 19.73 15.19 -20.70
N ALA A 716 18.74 15.64 -19.92
CA ALA A 716 18.09 14.83 -18.90
C ALA A 716 17.00 13.87 -19.45
N VAL A 717 16.69 13.91 -20.75
CA VAL A 717 15.62 13.09 -21.34
C VAL A 717 16.01 11.61 -21.35
N GLU A 718 15.19 10.80 -20.70
CA GLU A 718 15.33 9.35 -20.55
C GLU A 718 14.30 8.59 -21.41
N ASN A 719 13.11 9.17 -21.62
CA ASN A 719 12.02 8.54 -22.35
C ASN A 719 11.40 9.51 -23.35
N LEU A 720 11.42 9.12 -24.62
CA LEU A 720 10.96 9.94 -25.74
C LEU A 720 10.06 9.15 -26.69
N ASN A 721 8.87 9.70 -26.95
CA ASN A 721 7.86 9.05 -27.79
C ASN A 721 7.43 9.92 -28.99
N PHE A 722 7.58 9.36 -30.18
CA PHE A 722 7.22 9.93 -31.49
C PHE A 722 6.35 8.97 -32.32
N HIS A 723 5.62 8.06 -31.68
CA HIS A 723 4.73 7.12 -32.36
C HIS A 723 3.70 7.85 -33.25
N TYR A 724 3.60 7.52 -34.54
CA TYR A 724 2.82 8.24 -35.59
C TYR A 724 3.22 9.71 -35.83
N THR A 725 4.38 10.15 -35.35
CA THR A 725 4.92 11.48 -35.66
C THR A 725 5.82 11.37 -36.89
N PRO A 726 5.74 12.27 -37.89
CA PRO A 726 6.48 12.13 -39.16
C PRO A 726 7.96 12.52 -39.04
N VAL A 727 8.68 11.93 -38.07
CA VAL A 727 10.11 12.16 -37.82
C VAL A 727 10.93 11.72 -39.03
N ASN A 728 11.67 12.66 -39.62
CA ASN A 728 12.59 12.46 -40.74
C ASN A 728 14.06 12.29 -40.28
N ASP A 729 14.99 12.16 -41.24
CA ASP A 729 16.42 11.96 -40.98
C ASP A 729 17.07 13.11 -40.20
N ALA A 730 16.64 14.35 -40.44
CA ALA A 730 17.12 15.52 -39.69
C ALA A 730 16.67 15.44 -38.23
N GLY A 731 15.42 15.05 -37.99
CA GLY A 731 14.91 14.79 -36.63
C GLY A 731 15.71 13.70 -35.92
N LEU A 732 16.01 12.59 -36.59
CA LEU A 732 16.78 11.48 -36.04
C LEU A 732 18.21 11.89 -35.67
N LYS A 733 18.85 12.74 -36.50
CA LYS A 733 20.17 13.33 -36.21
C LYS A 733 20.17 14.16 -34.92
N GLU A 734 19.12 14.94 -34.68
CA GLU A 734 19.02 15.76 -33.46
C GLU A 734 18.66 14.93 -32.23
N ILE A 735 17.77 13.93 -32.35
CA ILE A 735 17.45 12.97 -31.27
C ILE A 735 18.71 12.23 -30.81
N ALA A 736 19.60 11.88 -31.75
CA ALA A 736 20.86 11.19 -31.45
C ALA A 736 21.83 11.98 -30.55
N ARG A 737 21.55 13.25 -30.25
CA ARG A 737 22.31 14.08 -29.30
C ARG A 737 21.92 13.84 -27.85
N LEU A 738 20.81 13.15 -27.58
CA LEU A 738 20.30 12.84 -26.23
C LEU A 738 21.02 11.61 -25.65
N GLN A 739 22.19 11.83 -25.04
CA GLN A 739 23.09 10.73 -24.64
C GLN A 739 22.56 9.88 -23.48
N HIS A 740 21.60 10.39 -22.71
CA HIS A 740 20.97 9.71 -21.57
C HIS A 740 19.64 9.01 -21.93
N LEU A 741 19.27 8.98 -23.21
CA LEU A 741 18.01 8.40 -23.65
C LEU A 741 18.01 6.87 -23.46
N GLU A 742 17.13 6.38 -22.59
CA GLU A 742 16.99 4.95 -22.28
C GLU A 742 15.85 4.28 -23.05
N ARG A 743 14.80 5.04 -23.41
CA ARG A 743 13.63 4.57 -24.15
C ARG A 743 13.28 5.50 -25.31
N LEU A 744 13.16 4.93 -26.50
CA LEU A 744 12.75 5.65 -27.71
C LEU A 744 11.64 4.89 -28.44
N GLU A 745 10.58 5.60 -28.82
CA GLU A 745 9.50 5.08 -29.65
C GLU A 745 9.41 5.91 -30.94
N ILE A 746 9.80 5.32 -32.07
CA ILE A 746 9.80 5.91 -33.41
C ILE A 746 9.14 4.93 -34.39
N VAL A 747 7.86 4.68 -34.17
CA VAL A 747 7.04 3.75 -34.95
C VAL A 747 6.03 4.52 -35.80
N HIS A 748 5.75 4.06 -37.02
CA HIS A 748 4.93 4.77 -38.00
C HIS A 748 5.47 6.17 -38.32
N THR A 749 6.81 6.26 -38.48
CA THR A 749 7.56 7.49 -38.78
C THR A 749 8.04 7.52 -40.24
N HIS A 750 8.87 8.52 -40.61
CA HIS A 750 9.28 8.81 -41.99
C HIS A 750 10.81 9.02 -42.15
N PHE A 751 11.63 8.38 -41.33
CA PHE A 751 13.09 8.37 -41.53
C PHE A 751 13.48 7.34 -42.60
N THR A 752 14.62 7.54 -43.27
CA THR A 752 15.14 6.65 -44.32
C THR A 752 16.27 5.76 -43.79
N ASP A 753 16.67 4.75 -44.57
CA ASP A 753 17.84 3.93 -44.26
C ASP A 753 19.13 4.76 -44.15
N ALA A 754 19.22 5.91 -44.83
CA ALA A 754 20.36 6.82 -44.74
C ALA A 754 20.41 7.59 -43.40
N GLY A 755 19.26 7.84 -42.78
CA GLY A 755 19.17 8.45 -41.45
C GLY A 755 19.46 7.48 -40.30
N ALA A 756 19.10 6.20 -40.47
CA ALA A 756 19.19 5.16 -39.45
C ALA A 756 20.53 5.06 -38.70
N PRO A 757 21.72 5.27 -39.32
CA PRO A 757 23.00 5.24 -38.62
C PRO A 757 23.10 6.18 -37.42
N ASN A 758 22.28 7.24 -37.33
CA ASN A 758 22.24 8.12 -36.16
C ASN A 758 21.79 7.40 -34.88
N LEU A 759 20.97 6.34 -34.98
CA LEU A 759 20.51 5.56 -33.83
C LEU A 759 21.66 4.88 -33.06
N SER A 760 22.76 4.55 -33.76
CA SER A 760 23.94 3.92 -33.14
C SER A 760 24.62 4.79 -32.09
N LYS A 761 24.36 6.10 -32.10
CA LYS A 761 24.93 7.07 -31.14
C LYS A 761 24.21 7.05 -29.79
N LEU A 762 23.01 6.48 -29.71
CA LEU A 762 22.20 6.39 -28.49
C LEU A 762 22.64 5.22 -27.61
N THR A 763 23.88 5.27 -27.11
CA THR A 763 24.52 4.14 -26.42
C THR A 763 23.88 3.76 -25.08
N SER A 764 23.09 4.65 -24.47
CA SER A 764 22.31 4.41 -23.24
C SER A 764 20.98 3.69 -23.50
N LEU A 765 20.59 3.49 -24.77
CA LEU A 765 19.27 2.98 -25.12
C LEU A 765 19.09 1.53 -24.63
N ARG A 766 18.03 1.32 -23.83
CA ARG A 766 17.64 0.01 -23.28
C ARG A 766 16.41 -0.55 -23.97
N ARG A 767 15.51 0.32 -24.44
CA ARG A 767 14.26 -0.07 -25.10
C ARG A 767 14.05 0.77 -26.36
N LEU A 768 13.79 0.11 -27.48
CA LEU A 768 13.50 0.76 -28.76
C LEU A 768 12.27 0.15 -29.40
N GLN A 769 11.34 0.99 -29.83
CA GLN A 769 10.35 0.62 -30.83
C GLN A 769 10.66 1.37 -32.13
N ILE A 770 10.83 0.64 -33.22
CA ILE A 770 11.25 1.19 -34.51
C ILE A 770 10.30 0.74 -35.63
N GLY A 771 9.83 1.73 -36.40
CA GLY A 771 8.95 1.55 -37.55
C GLY A 771 8.92 2.83 -38.40
N SER A 772 9.28 2.70 -39.68
CA SER A 772 9.22 3.79 -40.65
C SER A 772 8.61 3.31 -41.96
N GLN A 773 7.81 4.18 -42.56
CA GLN A 773 7.23 3.98 -43.89
C GLN A 773 8.27 4.17 -45.01
N ASP A 774 9.37 4.89 -44.74
CA ASP A 774 10.35 5.32 -45.75
C ASP A 774 11.72 4.62 -45.61
N ALA A 775 11.87 3.72 -44.63
CA ALA A 775 13.04 2.86 -44.46
C ALA A 775 12.69 1.39 -44.67
N THR A 776 13.72 0.54 -44.76
CA THR A 776 13.59 -0.91 -44.94
C THR A 776 14.07 -1.67 -43.70
N GLY A 777 14.18 -3.00 -43.80
CA GLY A 777 14.82 -3.82 -42.77
C GLY A 777 16.30 -3.47 -42.56
N ALA A 778 16.96 -2.86 -43.55
CA ALA A 778 18.36 -2.45 -43.47
C ALA A 778 18.63 -1.44 -42.34
N ALA A 779 17.67 -0.57 -42.01
CA ALA A 779 17.79 0.37 -40.89
C ALA A 779 18.15 -0.31 -39.55
N VAL A 780 17.68 -1.55 -39.32
CA VAL A 780 17.93 -2.31 -38.08
C VAL A 780 19.42 -2.63 -37.90
N ALA A 781 20.21 -2.67 -38.98
CA ALA A 781 21.67 -2.88 -38.91
C ALA A 781 22.37 -1.84 -38.03
N SER A 782 21.84 -0.62 -37.98
CA SER A 782 22.38 0.49 -37.18
C SER A 782 22.29 0.25 -35.67
N LEU A 783 21.50 -0.74 -35.22
CA LEU A 783 21.28 -1.05 -33.81
C LEU A 783 22.27 -2.09 -33.27
N VAL A 784 22.97 -2.82 -34.14
CA VAL A 784 23.94 -3.88 -33.78
C VAL A 784 25.02 -3.41 -32.78
N PRO A 785 25.56 -2.17 -32.86
CA PRO A 785 26.53 -1.69 -31.89
C PRO A 785 25.96 -1.42 -30.48
N LEU A 786 24.65 -1.33 -30.29
CA LEU A 786 24.01 -0.91 -29.04
C LEU A 786 24.03 -2.00 -27.96
N ARG A 787 25.11 -2.05 -27.17
CA ARG A 787 25.33 -3.10 -26.16
C ARG A 787 24.36 -3.08 -24.96
N ASN A 788 23.65 -1.97 -24.76
CA ASN A 788 22.68 -1.82 -23.68
C ASN A 788 21.24 -2.12 -24.10
N LEU A 789 20.97 -2.32 -25.40
CA LEU A 789 19.62 -2.53 -25.91
C LEU A 789 19.10 -3.90 -25.47
N ARG A 790 18.04 -3.91 -24.66
CA ARG A 790 17.43 -5.12 -24.07
C ARG A 790 16.09 -5.47 -24.69
N GLU A 791 15.33 -4.47 -25.10
CA GLU A 791 13.99 -4.65 -25.66
C GLU A 791 13.90 -3.96 -27.01
N LEU A 792 13.49 -4.72 -28.03
CA LEU A 792 13.31 -4.23 -29.39
C LEU A 792 11.93 -4.62 -29.91
N ASP A 793 11.18 -3.63 -30.42
CA ASP A 793 9.92 -3.83 -31.13
C ASP A 793 10.09 -3.37 -32.58
N LEU A 794 9.91 -4.31 -33.51
CA LEU A 794 9.96 -4.05 -34.95
C LEU A 794 8.53 -3.92 -35.48
N SER A 795 8.26 -2.80 -36.15
CA SER A 795 6.99 -2.49 -36.80
C SER A 795 7.23 -2.06 -38.25
N ASP A 796 6.16 -1.83 -39.01
CA ASP A 796 6.21 -1.37 -40.41
C ASP A 796 7.15 -2.24 -41.28
N LYS A 797 7.96 -1.60 -42.15
CA LYS A 797 8.89 -2.28 -43.07
C LYS A 797 10.11 -2.87 -42.35
N GLN A 798 10.35 -2.49 -41.09
CA GLN A 798 11.40 -3.05 -40.23
C GLN A 798 10.98 -4.42 -39.66
N ALA A 799 9.68 -4.69 -39.57
CA ALA A 799 9.14 -6.03 -39.30
C ALA A 799 9.25 -6.95 -40.53
N SER A 800 10.46 -7.14 -41.05
CA SER A 800 10.75 -7.92 -42.25
C SER A 800 11.79 -9.01 -41.97
N PRO A 801 11.94 -10.01 -42.86
CA PRO A 801 13.01 -11.00 -42.74
C PRO A 801 14.42 -10.38 -42.61
N GLU A 802 14.67 -9.28 -43.33
CA GLU A 802 15.93 -8.53 -43.22
C GLU A 802 16.07 -7.83 -41.85
N GLY A 803 15.00 -7.22 -41.34
CA GLY A 803 15.01 -6.63 -39.99
C GLY A 803 15.27 -7.67 -38.91
N ALA A 804 14.64 -8.85 -38.99
CA ALA A 804 14.90 -9.96 -38.08
C ALA A 804 16.34 -10.48 -38.18
N LYS A 805 16.91 -10.56 -39.39
CA LYS A 805 18.32 -10.90 -39.60
C LYS A 805 19.24 -9.98 -38.80
N TRP A 806 19.04 -8.67 -38.88
CA TRP A 806 19.86 -7.70 -38.15
C TRP A 806 19.59 -7.72 -36.65
N ALA A 807 18.33 -7.89 -36.22
CA ALA A 807 17.99 -8.03 -34.81
C ALA A 807 18.66 -9.27 -34.17
N GLY A 808 18.79 -10.37 -34.92
CA GLY A 808 19.51 -11.58 -34.52
C GLY A 808 21.00 -11.38 -34.21
N LEU A 809 21.57 -10.24 -34.61
CA LEU A 809 22.97 -9.88 -34.36
C LEU A 809 23.15 -8.94 -33.15
N ILE A 810 22.11 -8.67 -32.37
CA ILE A 810 22.14 -7.81 -31.19
C ILE A 810 22.20 -8.67 -29.92
N PRO A 811 23.40 -9.03 -29.41
CA PRO A 811 23.54 -10.06 -28.37
C PRO A 811 22.95 -9.67 -27.01
N SER A 812 22.66 -8.38 -26.80
CA SER A 812 22.13 -7.85 -25.54
C SER A 812 20.61 -8.01 -25.39
N LEU A 813 19.90 -8.36 -26.46
CA LEU A 813 18.43 -8.47 -26.46
C LEU A 813 17.93 -9.56 -25.50
N ARG A 814 16.90 -9.20 -24.74
CA ARG A 814 16.12 -10.07 -23.86
C ARG A 814 14.67 -10.18 -24.31
N VAL A 815 14.13 -9.12 -24.90
CA VAL A 815 12.77 -9.08 -25.43
C VAL A 815 12.83 -8.64 -26.89
N LEU A 816 12.22 -9.41 -27.77
CA LEU A 816 12.03 -9.06 -29.17
C LEU A 816 10.55 -9.21 -29.52
N ARG A 817 9.93 -8.12 -29.97
CA ARG A 817 8.60 -8.13 -30.59
C ARG A 817 8.74 -7.81 -32.07
N ILE A 818 8.01 -8.53 -32.90
CA ILE A 818 7.89 -8.24 -34.33
C ILE A 818 6.41 -8.24 -34.67
N SER A 819 5.86 -7.06 -34.94
CA SER A 819 4.43 -6.83 -35.11
C SER A 819 4.11 -6.48 -36.57
N GLY A 820 3.11 -7.15 -37.15
CA GLY A 820 2.57 -6.80 -38.48
C GLY A 820 3.48 -7.14 -39.68
N GLY A 821 4.52 -7.95 -39.47
CA GLY A 821 5.50 -8.32 -40.49
C GLY A 821 5.22 -9.62 -41.25
N ALA A 822 5.62 -9.68 -42.52
CA ALA A 822 5.64 -10.91 -43.33
C ALA A 822 6.88 -11.78 -43.03
N ILE A 823 7.12 -12.05 -41.75
CA ILE A 823 8.16 -13.01 -41.36
C ILE A 823 7.67 -14.43 -41.69
N LYS A 824 8.61 -15.33 -41.94
CA LYS A 824 8.41 -16.77 -42.18
C LYS A 824 9.54 -17.53 -41.49
N ASP A 825 9.54 -18.85 -41.61
CA ASP A 825 10.54 -19.73 -40.96
C ASP A 825 12.00 -19.28 -41.15
N GLU A 826 12.37 -18.83 -42.34
CA GLU A 826 13.74 -18.32 -42.61
C GLU A 826 14.11 -17.09 -41.76
N GLY A 827 13.16 -16.20 -41.48
CA GLY A 827 13.42 -15.02 -40.66
C GLY A 827 13.65 -15.37 -39.18
N VAL A 828 13.01 -16.43 -38.69
CA VAL A 828 13.14 -16.86 -37.29
C VAL A 828 14.45 -17.59 -37.04
N LYS A 829 15.01 -18.28 -38.03
CA LYS A 829 16.32 -18.93 -37.93
C LYS A 829 17.43 -17.95 -37.51
N HIS A 830 17.36 -16.69 -37.95
CA HIS A 830 18.33 -15.67 -37.56
C HIS A 830 18.25 -15.26 -36.09
N LEU A 831 17.11 -15.50 -35.44
CA LEU A 831 16.88 -15.16 -34.03
C LEU A 831 17.36 -16.26 -33.08
N ALA A 832 17.52 -17.49 -33.57
CA ALA A 832 17.90 -18.67 -32.80
C ALA A 832 19.28 -18.58 -32.11
N SER A 833 20.13 -17.64 -32.53
CA SER A 833 21.46 -17.41 -31.97
C SER A 833 21.53 -16.35 -30.87
N LEU A 834 20.41 -15.75 -30.47
CA LEU A 834 20.40 -14.70 -29.46
C LEU A 834 20.61 -15.28 -28.05
N PRO A 835 21.77 -15.04 -27.40
CA PRO A 835 22.17 -15.80 -26.21
C PRO A 835 21.38 -15.46 -24.94
N ASN A 836 20.69 -14.32 -24.94
CA ASN A 836 20.00 -13.78 -23.76
C ASN A 836 18.48 -13.60 -23.99
N LEU A 837 17.93 -14.09 -25.11
CA LEU A 837 16.53 -13.86 -25.44
C LEU A 837 15.61 -14.64 -24.49
N GLU A 838 14.76 -13.94 -23.78
CA GLU A 838 13.82 -14.49 -22.80
C GLU A 838 12.38 -14.45 -23.31
N THR A 839 12.04 -13.42 -24.08
CA THR A 839 10.69 -13.22 -24.61
C THR A 839 10.75 -12.94 -26.10
N LEU A 840 10.05 -13.76 -26.88
CA LEU A 840 9.87 -13.58 -28.32
C LEU A 840 8.38 -13.48 -28.63
N LEU A 841 7.95 -12.33 -29.15
CA LEU A 841 6.56 -12.08 -29.52
C LEU A 841 6.47 -11.87 -31.03
N ILE A 842 5.90 -12.83 -31.74
CA ILE A 842 5.81 -12.81 -33.21
C ILE A 842 4.39 -13.16 -33.69
N PRO A 843 3.37 -12.40 -33.25
CA PRO A 843 1.99 -12.68 -33.62
C PRO A 843 1.78 -12.50 -35.12
N GLY A 844 1.10 -13.45 -35.76
CA GLY A 844 0.73 -13.41 -37.18
C GLY A 844 1.88 -13.61 -38.18
N ALA A 845 3.06 -14.05 -37.71
CA ALA A 845 4.30 -14.14 -38.48
C ALA A 845 4.42 -15.37 -39.42
N GLN A 846 3.32 -15.91 -39.95
CA GLN A 846 3.28 -17.08 -40.88
C GLN A 846 4.27 -18.24 -40.58
N ILE A 847 4.61 -18.45 -39.31
CA ILE A 847 5.56 -19.48 -38.88
C ILE A 847 4.90 -20.86 -38.94
N THR A 848 5.67 -21.86 -39.37
CA THR A 848 5.28 -23.27 -39.39
C THR A 848 6.10 -24.09 -38.40
N ASP A 849 5.80 -25.38 -38.30
CA ASP A 849 6.53 -26.33 -37.45
C ASP A 849 8.05 -26.32 -37.73
N ALA A 850 8.46 -26.10 -38.99
CA ALA A 850 9.88 -26.03 -39.37
C ALA A 850 10.60 -24.81 -38.75
N GLY A 851 9.89 -23.68 -38.56
CA GLY A 851 10.43 -22.49 -37.92
C GLY A 851 10.66 -22.70 -36.42
N LEU A 852 9.77 -23.44 -35.74
CA LEU A 852 9.88 -23.70 -34.30
C LEU A 852 11.10 -24.53 -33.93
N ASP A 853 11.48 -25.48 -34.76
CA ASP A 853 12.65 -26.33 -34.52
C ASP A 853 13.94 -25.50 -34.36
N SER A 854 14.05 -24.37 -35.07
CA SER A 854 15.20 -23.47 -34.95
C SER A 854 15.29 -22.77 -33.58
N LEU A 855 14.16 -22.56 -32.90
CA LEU A 855 14.11 -21.86 -31.60
C LEU A 855 14.55 -22.73 -30.41
N ALA A 856 14.68 -24.05 -30.60
CA ALA A 856 15.08 -24.99 -29.54
C ALA A 856 16.48 -24.70 -28.94
N GLN A 857 17.29 -23.91 -29.65
CA GLN A 857 18.62 -23.48 -29.20
C GLN A 857 18.58 -22.32 -28.20
N LEU A 858 17.46 -21.60 -28.08
CA LEU A 858 17.31 -20.47 -27.17
C LEU A 858 17.04 -20.92 -25.73
N LYS A 859 18.08 -21.40 -25.04
CA LYS A 859 17.97 -21.96 -23.68
C LYS A 859 17.46 -20.97 -22.63
N THR A 860 17.51 -19.68 -22.92
CA THR A 860 17.00 -18.61 -22.05
C THR A 860 15.53 -18.28 -22.29
N LEU A 861 14.91 -18.75 -23.38
CA LEU A 861 13.55 -18.38 -23.78
C LEU A 861 12.52 -18.92 -22.77
N ARG A 862 11.68 -18.02 -22.26
CA ARG A 862 10.63 -18.29 -21.25
C ARG A 862 9.23 -17.99 -21.77
N LEU A 863 9.10 -17.06 -22.70
CA LEU A 863 7.82 -16.70 -23.29
C LEU A 863 7.94 -16.62 -24.81
N LEU A 864 7.05 -17.35 -25.49
CA LEU A 864 6.92 -17.32 -26.93
C LEU A 864 5.44 -17.09 -27.31
N ASP A 865 5.14 -15.94 -27.92
CA ASP A 865 3.80 -15.66 -28.45
C ASP A 865 3.76 -15.93 -29.96
N LEU A 866 2.97 -16.93 -30.32
CA LEU A 866 2.74 -17.40 -31.68
C LEU A 866 1.31 -17.13 -32.15
N LYS A 867 0.55 -16.25 -31.49
CA LYS A 867 -0.84 -16.00 -31.86
C LYS A 867 -1.01 -15.74 -33.35
N GLY A 868 -1.86 -16.51 -34.02
CA GLY A 868 -2.11 -16.39 -35.46
C GLY A 868 -1.05 -17.01 -36.39
N ASN A 869 -0.12 -17.82 -35.88
CA ASN A 869 0.81 -18.63 -36.69
C ASN A 869 0.25 -20.05 -36.95
N LYS A 870 0.80 -20.74 -37.96
CA LYS A 870 0.33 -22.08 -38.40
C LYS A 870 1.22 -23.19 -37.84
N VAL A 871 1.19 -23.36 -36.53
CA VAL A 871 2.02 -24.33 -35.79
C VAL A 871 1.17 -25.43 -35.15
N SER A 872 1.60 -26.69 -35.22
CA SER A 872 0.89 -27.84 -34.63
C SER A 872 1.15 -27.98 -33.13
N ASP A 873 0.22 -28.60 -32.39
CA ASP A 873 0.43 -28.91 -30.96
C ASP A 873 1.66 -29.81 -30.75
N ALA A 874 1.93 -30.73 -31.68
CA ALA A 874 3.08 -31.61 -31.64
C ALA A 874 4.40 -30.84 -31.71
N ALA A 875 4.51 -29.83 -32.57
CA ALA A 875 5.70 -28.99 -32.67
C ALA A 875 5.95 -28.15 -31.41
N VAL A 876 4.88 -27.64 -30.79
CA VAL A 876 4.98 -26.91 -29.51
C VAL A 876 5.38 -27.82 -28.37
N ALA A 877 4.79 -29.02 -28.26
CA ALA A 877 5.18 -30.01 -27.26
C ALA A 877 6.66 -30.43 -27.41
N LYS A 878 7.13 -30.61 -28.65
CA LYS A 878 8.54 -30.87 -28.95
C LYS A 878 9.43 -29.72 -28.47
N LEU A 879 9.05 -28.48 -28.75
CA LEU A 879 9.81 -27.29 -28.32
C LEU A 879 9.83 -27.14 -26.79
N GLN A 880 8.70 -27.35 -26.11
CA GLN A 880 8.61 -27.31 -24.65
C GLN A 880 9.39 -28.46 -23.98
N THR A 881 9.53 -29.61 -24.66
CA THR A 881 10.44 -30.67 -24.19
C THR A 881 11.90 -30.21 -24.25
N ALA A 882 12.29 -29.49 -25.30
CA ALA A 882 13.64 -28.93 -25.43
C ALA A 882 13.88 -27.71 -24.51
N LEU A 883 12.82 -27.02 -24.10
CA LEU A 883 12.79 -25.80 -23.28
C LEU A 883 11.72 -25.92 -22.18
N PRO A 884 11.97 -26.66 -21.09
CA PRO A 884 10.94 -27.06 -20.11
C PRO A 884 10.30 -25.90 -19.32
N ASN A 885 10.90 -24.72 -19.37
CA ASN A 885 10.37 -23.52 -18.70
C ASN A 885 9.71 -22.54 -19.69
N LEU A 886 9.43 -22.97 -20.92
CA LEU A 886 8.84 -22.16 -21.97
C LEU A 886 7.31 -22.16 -21.88
N THR A 887 6.75 -20.97 -21.68
CA THR A 887 5.33 -20.70 -21.88
C THR A 887 5.10 -20.29 -23.34
N VAL A 888 4.18 -20.98 -24.01
CA VAL A 888 3.77 -20.66 -25.39
C VAL A 888 2.35 -20.11 -25.37
N VAL A 889 2.16 -18.93 -25.96
CA VAL A 889 0.85 -18.30 -26.17
C VAL A 889 0.43 -18.52 -27.63
N ARG A 890 -0.81 -18.98 -27.85
CA ARG A 890 -1.38 -19.32 -29.16
C ARG A 890 -2.61 -18.49 -29.48
#